data_AF-A0A4S4GFA4-F1
#
_entry.id   AF-A0A4S4GFA4-F1
#
_cell.length_a   1.000
_cell.length_b   1.000
_cell.length_c   1.000
_cell.angle_alpha   90.00
_cell.angle_beta   90.00
_cell.angle_gamma   90.00
#
_symmetry.space_group_name_H-M   'P 1'
#
loop_
_entity.id
_entity.type
_entity.pdbx_description
1 polymer ?
#
loop_
_entity_poly.entity_id
_entity_poly.type
_entity_poly.pdbx_seq_one_letter_code
_entity_poly.pdbx_strand_id
1 'polypeptide(L)'
;PVLYCGQDVTAGHAFVCDGYNSLGYLHFNWGWGGAANGFFLSTALNPSVSTNHHFNNLNTIIYNIKPGNGNSQWSTIHITADGNQPGIGSDMTDLASGKTFTVRVGNLKNLSYSDFSGKIAVALFDAAGNMKTLLSEPSGFNLKSMATLGNGYIDLRNCSLPAVASVGNDDMLRIATSLDNGKTWLPVAGELLTVNEIPAKRTSPNYFSIKFPTTVEGAAFNGENKVIRGWNYAFTVTPSNPAEDVVTVKANGYILTAGNNNNYSINNVKEDQEIAIIVQKASEVKEKRSIWVNEGGQLASIIPDSETGTIKDLTLFGTIDARDFEFMRTKMKLSRLDISSAYIAANGSSQACALPKSAFQGQWQLKEVILPGNLNRINNAAFRQCGITSIIIPAGVKTYEYNIFLNCSSLRHIWVGRETAEFINWCVLAGTSKGDITLHVPNEKAVNNYKNKEYWNEIGTIIVDPIPAKTDFAFAVMENSDVRFNTETPAGRVQKGTIVTFTAKHMADNDERMDVYANSTLLRPDGNGNYTTTINTNTIIHFDMVKPMQVNSYPSYWQLTNTGGTVGLLTDAVNVIPGQKFTIRANALYIPAEYSAVFWAAVLTDSNNNIKEFISPISAYSGITGDGLKMNINCCVNEATVREGNKIRLVTSFNKKTWSLIEGKTDDVIDALPALNNQTPVYNINIPTLNNAVISGAVATAVHGRDITIK
;
A
#
# COMPACT_ATOMS: atom_id res chain seq x y z
N PRO A 1 -11.58 17.65 32.21
CA PRO A 1 -10.47 17.03 32.95
C PRO A 1 -10.07 15.72 32.27
N VAL A 2 -8.77 15.47 32.11
CA VAL A 2 -8.20 14.24 31.55
C VAL A 2 -7.19 13.67 32.53
N LEU A 3 -7.04 12.34 32.59
CA LEU A 3 -5.95 11.76 33.36
C LEU A 3 -4.67 11.96 32.55
N TYR A 4 -3.71 12.58 33.19
CA TYR A 4 -2.41 12.90 32.64
C TYR A 4 -1.38 12.11 33.45
N CYS A 5 -0.56 11.35 32.78
CA CYS A 5 0.52 10.60 33.40
C CYS A 5 1.83 11.24 33.00
N GLY A 6 2.75 11.33 33.93
CA GLY A 6 4.14 11.71 33.67
C GLY A 6 5.06 10.86 34.53
N GLN A 7 6.29 10.70 34.08
CA GLN A 7 7.23 9.77 34.68
C GLN A 7 8.59 10.44 34.95
N ASP A 8 9.25 9.91 35.97
CA ASP A 8 10.68 9.98 36.22
C ASP A 8 11.29 8.60 35.93
N VAL A 9 12.63 8.52 35.90
CA VAL A 9 13.40 7.29 35.66
C VAL A 9 13.06 6.17 36.65
N THR A 10 12.63 6.52 37.86
CA THR A 10 12.39 5.55 38.96
C THR A 10 10.93 5.50 39.42
N ALA A 11 10.08 6.44 39.00
CA ALA A 11 8.70 6.55 39.48
C ALA A 11 7.78 7.22 38.45
N GLY A 12 6.59 6.66 38.23
CA GLY A 12 5.52 7.29 37.47
C GLY A 12 4.46 7.88 38.39
N HIS A 13 3.78 8.93 37.94
CA HIS A 13 2.60 9.46 38.62
C HIS A 13 1.49 9.78 37.63
N ALA A 14 0.25 9.55 38.06
CA ALA A 14 -0.95 9.90 37.32
C ALA A 14 -1.71 10.98 38.09
N PHE A 15 -2.08 12.04 37.39
CA PHE A 15 -2.71 13.24 37.93
C PHE A 15 -3.76 13.76 36.95
N VAL A 16 -4.56 14.75 37.34
CA VAL A 16 -5.67 15.24 36.53
C VAL A 16 -5.29 16.58 35.90
N CYS A 17 -5.32 16.67 34.57
CA CYS A 17 -5.30 17.95 33.86
C CYS A 17 -6.73 18.46 33.71
N ASP A 18 -7.10 19.54 34.38
CA ASP A 18 -8.47 20.03 34.50
C ASP A 18 -8.70 21.45 33.96
N GLY A 19 -7.67 22.07 33.37
CA GLY A 19 -7.82 23.37 32.72
C GLY A 19 -6.60 23.79 31.91
N TYR A 20 -6.69 24.95 31.26
CA TYR A 20 -5.57 25.62 30.61
C TYR A 20 -5.81 27.14 30.60
N ASN A 21 -4.76 27.92 30.39
CA ASN A 21 -4.85 29.38 30.29
C ASN A 21 -4.41 29.91 28.92
N SER A 22 -4.60 31.21 28.68
CA SER A 22 -4.27 31.88 27.41
C SER A 22 -2.77 31.93 27.08
N LEU A 23 -1.90 31.56 28.03
CA LEU A 23 -0.45 31.50 27.86
C LEU A 23 0.04 30.08 27.54
N GLY A 24 -0.87 29.11 27.34
CA GLY A 24 -0.54 27.73 26.99
C GLY A 24 -0.14 26.84 28.16
N TYR A 25 -0.34 27.28 29.41
CA TYR A 25 -0.13 26.46 30.58
C TYR A 25 -1.35 25.59 30.84
N LEU A 26 -1.11 24.37 31.31
CA LEU A 26 -2.13 23.39 31.70
C LEU A 26 -2.29 23.41 33.22
N HIS A 27 -3.53 23.40 33.69
CA HIS A 27 -3.82 23.28 35.12
C HIS A 27 -3.82 21.80 35.51
N PHE A 28 -3.04 21.45 36.52
CA PHE A 28 -2.93 20.10 37.04
C PHE A 28 -3.36 20.03 38.50
N ASN A 29 -4.25 19.08 38.76
CA ASN A 29 -4.55 18.57 40.09
C ASN A 29 -3.74 17.29 40.31
N TRP A 30 -2.74 17.37 41.19
CA TRP A 30 -1.76 16.30 41.40
C TRP A 30 -2.26 15.14 42.25
N GLY A 31 -3.48 15.22 42.80
CA GLY A 31 -4.05 14.16 43.64
C GLY A 31 -3.57 14.18 45.10
N TRP A 32 -2.81 15.18 45.53
CA TRP A 32 -2.32 15.33 46.91
C TRP A 32 -3.15 16.31 47.74
N GLY A 33 -4.47 16.11 47.76
CA GLY A 33 -5.38 16.93 48.57
C GLY A 33 -5.38 18.42 48.23
N GLY A 34 -5.02 18.78 46.99
CA GLY A 34 -4.92 20.17 46.53
C GLY A 34 -3.51 20.77 46.62
N ALA A 35 -2.58 20.10 47.28
CA ALA A 35 -1.21 20.59 47.41
C ALA A 35 -0.48 20.58 46.06
N ALA A 36 0.18 21.70 45.73
CA ALA A 36 0.85 21.97 44.45
C ALA A 36 -0.06 22.04 43.20
N ASN A 37 -1.38 22.04 43.35
CA ASN A 37 -2.28 22.26 42.21
C ASN A 37 -2.03 23.64 41.59
N GLY A 38 -2.03 23.71 40.26
CA GLY A 38 -1.74 24.96 39.58
C GLY A 38 -1.45 24.79 38.11
N PHE A 39 -0.97 25.87 37.49
CA PHE A 39 -0.65 25.92 36.07
C PHE A 39 0.81 25.56 35.82
N PHE A 40 1.04 24.56 34.97
CA PHE A 40 2.36 24.08 34.56
C PHE A 40 2.44 24.01 33.03
N LEU A 41 3.64 24.12 32.49
CA LEU A 41 3.89 23.71 31.11
C LEU A 41 3.90 22.18 31.05
N SER A 42 3.42 21.59 29.97
CA SER A 42 3.45 20.13 29.77
C SER A 42 4.86 19.54 29.79
N THR A 43 5.88 20.36 29.60
CA THR A 43 7.30 20.01 29.65
C THR A 43 7.97 20.33 31.00
N ALA A 44 7.23 20.89 31.98
CA ALA A 44 7.75 21.35 33.27
C ALA A 44 6.75 21.06 34.42
N LEU A 45 6.38 19.80 34.53
CA LEU A 45 5.55 19.12 35.52
C LEU A 45 6.32 18.82 36.82
N ASN A 46 6.73 19.90 37.51
CA ASN A 46 7.53 19.87 38.74
C ASN A 46 6.72 20.39 39.95
N PRO A 47 5.89 19.57 40.60
CA PRO A 47 5.08 20.04 41.71
C PRO A 47 5.91 20.27 42.97
N SER A 48 5.61 21.33 43.71
CA SER A 48 6.37 21.76 44.90
C SER A 48 6.39 20.75 46.05
N VAL A 49 5.49 19.76 46.04
CA VAL A 49 5.41 18.72 47.09
C VAL A 49 6.12 17.42 46.70
N SER A 50 6.55 17.27 45.44
CA SER A 50 7.39 16.14 45.00
C SER A 50 8.82 16.60 44.89
N THR A 51 9.60 16.43 45.96
CA THR A 51 11.00 16.89 46.02
C THR A 51 11.98 15.95 45.35
N ASN A 52 11.59 14.69 45.15
CA ASN A 52 12.49 13.63 44.68
C ASN A 52 12.13 13.10 43.28
N HIS A 53 10.98 13.50 42.74
CA HIS A 53 10.47 13.00 41.46
C HIS A 53 9.85 14.12 40.65
N HIS A 54 10.10 14.10 39.34
CA HIS A 54 9.52 15.03 38.37
C HIS A 54 8.81 14.26 37.27
N PHE A 55 7.69 14.78 36.78
CA PHE A 55 6.78 14.04 35.89
C PHE A 55 6.81 14.58 34.46
N ASN A 56 8.02 14.87 33.98
CA ASN A 56 8.23 15.53 32.69
C ASN A 56 8.39 14.54 31.52
N ASN A 57 8.55 13.24 31.81
CA ASN A 57 8.84 12.24 30.80
C ASN A 57 7.64 11.34 30.47
N LEU A 58 7.61 10.80 29.24
CA LEU A 58 6.59 9.86 28.75
C LEU A 58 5.16 10.33 29.05
N ASN A 59 4.97 11.63 28.87
CA ASN A 59 3.72 12.29 29.18
C ASN A 59 2.62 11.72 28.30
N THR A 60 1.66 11.07 28.94
CA THR A 60 0.55 10.38 28.29
C THR A 60 -0.74 10.96 28.79
N ILE A 61 -1.67 11.18 27.88
CA ILE A 61 -3.00 11.66 28.21
C ILE A 61 -3.96 10.50 27.96
N ILE A 62 -4.64 10.10 29.03
CA ILE A 62 -5.83 9.28 28.92
C ILE A 62 -7.02 10.23 28.93
N TYR A 63 -7.54 10.49 27.74
CA TYR A 63 -8.76 11.24 27.54
C TYR A 63 -9.92 10.29 27.25
N ASN A 64 -11.15 10.77 27.43
CA ASN A 64 -12.38 9.98 27.29
C ASN A 64 -12.54 8.85 28.34
N ILE A 65 -12.06 9.09 29.56
CA ILE A 65 -12.31 8.23 30.71
C ILE A 65 -13.79 8.33 31.09
N LYS A 66 -14.49 7.19 31.10
CA LYS A 66 -15.85 7.09 31.62
C LYS A 66 -15.83 6.69 33.10
N PRO A 67 -16.74 7.20 33.94
CA PRO A 67 -16.93 6.68 35.30
C PRO A 67 -17.05 5.16 35.27
N GLY A 68 -16.41 4.49 36.22
CA GLY A 68 -16.54 3.04 36.35
C GLY A 68 -17.99 2.68 36.70
N ASN A 69 -18.65 1.91 35.85
CA ASN A 69 -20.00 1.40 36.11
C ASN A 69 -19.93 0.16 37.02
N GLY A 70 -19.38 0.28 38.23
CA GLY A 70 -19.45 -0.73 39.30
C GLY A 70 -18.47 -1.93 39.25
N ASN A 71 -17.72 -2.17 38.17
CA ASN A 71 -16.71 -3.24 38.13
C ASN A 71 -15.35 -2.81 38.70
N SER A 72 -14.85 -3.56 39.69
CA SER A 72 -13.55 -3.32 40.34
C SER A 72 -12.35 -3.96 39.62
N GLN A 73 -12.59 -4.91 38.69
CA GLN A 73 -11.54 -5.63 37.95
C GLN A 73 -11.95 -5.89 36.49
N TRP A 74 -10.98 -5.83 35.59
CA TRP A 74 -11.13 -6.03 34.15
C TRP A 74 -10.14 -7.07 33.63
N SER A 75 -10.48 -7.71 32.51
CA SER A 75 -9.56 -8.60 31.81
C SER A 75 -8.32 -7.84 31.33
N THR A 76 -7.17 -8.53 31.28
CA THR A 76 -5.98 -8.04 30.56
C THR A 76 -6.16 -8.08 29.04
N ILE A 77 -7.18 -8.79 28.56
CA ILE A 77 -7.58 -8.82 27.17
C ILE A 77 -8.52 -7.65 26.88
N HIS A 78 -8.26 -6.97 25.77
CA HIS A 78 -9.03 -5.84 25.29
C HIS A 78 -9.51 -6.09 23.86
N ILE A 79 -10.70 -5.59 23.53
CA ILE A 79 -11.16 -5.43 22.14
C ILE A 79 -10.42 -4.23 21.55
N THR A 80 -9.73 -4.45 20.43
CA THR A 80 -8.89 -3.45 19.78
C THR A 80 -9.42 -3.06 18.40
N ALA A 81 -9.17 -1.82 18.01
CA ALA A 81 -9.46 -1.33 16.67
C ALA A 81 -8.40 -1.78 15.64
N ASP A 82 -7.32 -2.43 16.09
CA ASP A 82 -6.24 -2.94 15.25
C ASP A 82 -6.79 -3.79 14.09
N GLY A 83 -6.34 -3.47 12.86
CA GLY A 83 -6.87 -4.06 11.64
C GLY A 83 -8.22 -3.48 11.19
N ASN A 84 -8.57 -2.26 11.63
CA ASN A 84 -9.82 -1.54 11.38
C ASN A 84 -11.07 -2.30 11.84
N GLN A 85 -10.99 -2.98 12.99
CA GLN A 85 -12.11 -3.79 13.47
C GLN A 85 -13.14 -2.94 14.22
N PRO A 86 -14.44 -3.17 14.00
CA PRO A 86 -15.51 -2.37 14.61
C PRO A 86 -15.80 -2.72 16.08
N GLY A 87 -15.13 -3.74 16.63
CA GLY A 87 -15.41 -4.29 17.96
C GLY A 87 -16.42 -5.44 17.92
N ILE A 88 -17.41 -5.45 18.81
CA ILE A 88 -18.43 -6.52 18.89
C ILE A 88 -19.66 -6.21 18.04
N GLY A 89 -20.19 -7.25 17.39
CA GLY A 89 -21.42 -7.22 16.61
C GLY A 89 -22.28 -8.47 16.87
N SER A 90 -23.59 -8.32 16.78
CA SER A 90 -24.54 -9.42 16.96
C SER A 90 -25.80 -9.19 16.11
N ASP A 91 -26.48 -10.27 15.74
CA ASP A 91 -27.83 -10.30 15.16
C ASP A 91 -28.95 -10.10 16.20
N MET A 92 -28.64 -10.24 17.48
CA MET A 92 -29.60 -10.09 18.56
C MET A 92 -30.13 -8.66 18.65
N THR A 93 -31.45 -8.51 18.79
CA THR A 93 -32.14 -7.23 19.05
C THR A 93 -32.86 -7.23 20.39
N ASP A 94 -33.46 -8.35 20.75
CA ASP A 94 -34.15 -8.54 22.03
C ASP A 94 -33.73 -9.89 22.62
N LEU A 95 -32.99 -9.84 23.73
CA LEU A 95 -32.51 -11.02 24.44
C LEU A 95 -33.67 -11.67 25.19
N ALA A 96 -34.19 -12.76 24.61
CA ALA A 96 -35.30 -13.53 25.16
C ALA A 96 -34.94 -15.02 25.28
N SER A 97 -35.58 -15.69 26.25
CA SER A 97 -35.41 -17.14 26.44
C SER A 97 -35.85 -17.93 25.20
N GLY A 98 -35.15 -19.03 24.91
CA GLY A 98 -35.45 -19.92 23.78
C GLY A 98 -35.00 -19.42 22.40
N LYS A 99 -34.44 -18.21 22.30
CA LYS A 99 -33.80 -17.71 21.06
C LYS A 99 -32.30 -17.91 21.11
N THR A 100 -31.71 -18.28 19.98
CA THR A 100 -30.26 -18.31 19.79
C THR A 100 -29.80 -17.13 18.95
N PHE A 101 -28.56 -16.70 19.16
CA PHE A 101 -27.93 -15.61 18.43
C PHE A 101 -26.42 -15.81 18.32
N THR A 102 -25.77 -14.99 17.50
CA THR A 102 -24.33 -15.00 17.31
C THR A 102 -23.72 -13.69 17.77
N VAL A 103 -22.56 -13.77 18.43
CA VAL A 103 -21.71 -12.61 18.71
C VAL A 103 -20.39 -12.79 17.97
N ARG A 104 -20.07 -11.85 17.09
CA ARG A 104 -18.73 -11.70 16.54
C ARG A 104 -18.01 -10.65 17.36
N VAL A 105 -16.85 -11.00 17.90
CA VAL A 105 -15.91 -10.02 18.46
C VAL A 105 -14.80 -9.79 17.44
N GLY A 106 -14.48 -8.52 17.17
CA GLY A 106 -13.36 -8.10 16.35
C GLY A 106 -12.01 -8.50 16.97
N ASN A 107 -10.95 -7.78 16.61
CA ASN A 107 -9.61 -8.15 17.07
C ASN A 107 -9.48 -7.94 18.59
N LEU A 108 -8.66 -8.79 19.21
CA LEU A 108 -8.40 -8.81 20.64
C LEU A 108 -6.90 -8.61 20.87
N LYS A 109 -6.53 -7.84 21.88
CA LYS A 109 -5.15 -7.57 22.27
C LYS A 109 -4.94 -7.93 23.74
N ASN A 110 -3.83 -8.59 24.05
CA ASN A 110 -3.41 -8.78 25.43
C ASN A 110 -2.52 -7.60 25.82
N LEU A 111 -3.00 -6.73 26.71
CA LEU A 111 -2.25 -5.54 27.14
C LEU A 111 -1.32 -5.80 28.33
N SER A 112 -1.14 -7.07 28.72
CA SER A 112 -0.23 -7.44 29.80
C SER A 112 1.11 -7.97 29.28
N TYR A 113 2.12 -7.89 30.14
CA TYR A 113 3.45 -8.47 29.92
C TYR A 113 3.50 -9.99 30.14
N SER A 114 2.36 -10.63 30.40
CA SER A 114 2.26 -12.07 30.61
C SER A 114 1.34 -12.71 29.58
N ASP A 115 1.63 -13.94 29.19
CA ASP A 115 0.75 -14.70 28.31
C ASP A 115 -0.61 -14.91 28.99
N PHE A 116 -1.69 -14.69 28.25
CA PHE A 116 -3.03 -15.06 28.68
C PHE A 116 -3.29 -16.52 28.28
N SER A 117 -3.68 -17.35 29.24
CA SER A 117 -4.12 -18.72 28.99
C SER A 117 -5.35 -19.03 29.85
N GLY A 118 -6.51 -19.14 29.22
CA GLY A 118 -7.77 -19.24 29.94
C GLY A 118 -8.97 -19.51 29.03
N LYS A 119 -10.11 -18.91 29.37
CA LYS A 119 -11.37 -19.04 28.65
C LYS A 119 -11.95 -17.69 28.23
N ILE A 120 -12.77 -17.69 27.20
CA ILE A 120 -13.54 -16.56 26.68
C ILE A 120 -15.01 -16.96 26.48
N ALA A 121 -15.94 -16.05 26.76
CA ALA A 121 -17.37 -16.26 26.57
C ALA A 121 -18.13 -14.93 26.40
N VAL A 122 -19.37 -15.02 25.93
CA VAL A 122 -20.35 -13.92 26.01
C VAL A 122 -21.05 -13.99 27.36
N ALA A 123 -21.20 -12.86 28.04
CA ALA A 123 -21.87 -12.76 29.33
C ALA A 123 -22.86 -11.59 29.35
N LEU A 124 -23.92 -11.77 30.15
CA LEU A 124 -24.90 -10.74 30.46
C LEU A 124 -24.46 -10.00 31.72
N PHE A 125 -24.47 -8.68 31.66
CA PHE A 125 -24.18 -7.78 32.77
C PHE A 125 -25.37 -6.90 33.08
N ASP A 126 -25.59 -6.58 34.35
CA ASP A 126 -26.60 -5.60 34.75
C ASP A 126 -26.12 -4.15 34.51
N ALA A 127 -27.01 -3.18 34.75
CA ALA A 127 -26.71 -1.75 34.63
C ALA A 127 -25.57 -1.28 35.56
N ALA A 128 -25.38 -1.96 36.68
CA ALA A 128 -24.31 -1.70 37.65
C ALA A 128 -23.02 -2.45 37.29
N GLY A 129 -22.96 -3.10 36.13
CA GLY A 129 -21.79 -3.81 35.62
C GLY A 129 -21.56 -5.18 36.24
N ASN A 130 -22.44 -5.70 37.11
CA ASN A 130 -22.26 -7.03 37.69
C ASN A 130 -22.64 -8.11 36.67
N MET A 131 -21.84 -9.17 36.59
CA MET A 131 -22.15 -10.31 35.74
C MET A 131 -23.36 -11.07 36.29
N LYS A 132 -24.38 -11.28 35.45
CA LYS A 132 -25.58 -12.06 35.78
C LYS A 132 -25.41 -13.52 35.41
N THR A 133 -25.00 -13.79 34.17
CA THR A 133 -24.86 -15.16 33.65
C THR A 133 -24.04 -15.21 32.36
N LEU A 134 -23.60 -16.40 31.97
CA LEU A 134 -23.01 -16.66 30.66
C LEU A 134 -24.13 -16.84 29.62
N LEU A 135 -23.90 -16.31 28.43
CA LEU A 135 -24.78 -16.45 27.29
C LEU A 135 -24.21 -17.41 26.24
N SER A 136 -22.92 -17.76 26.32
CA SER A 136 -22.29 -18.74 25.44
C SER A 136 -21.51 -19.78 26.25
N GLU A 137 -21.27 -20.94 25.65
CA GLU A 137 -20.34 -21.91 26.21
C GLU A 137 -18.92 -21.32 26.30
N PRO A 138 -18.20 -21.50 27.42
CA PRO A 138 -16.81 -21.08 27.54
C PRO A 138 -15.89 -21.77 26.53
N SER A 139 -15.23 -20.99 25.67
CA SER A 139 -14.21 -21.47 24.75
C SER A 139 -12.81 -21.28 25.33
N GLY A 140 -11.89 -22.21 25.07
CA GLY A 140 -10.47 -22.01 25.38
C GLY A 140 -9.90 -20.82 24.59
N PHE A 141 -9.08 -20.00 25.24
CA PHE A 141 -8.50 -18.79 24.66
C PHE A 141 -7.08 -18.55 25.19
N ASN A 142 -6.13 -18.39 24.27
CA ASN A 142 -4.74 -18.09 24.59
C ASN A 142 -4.27 -16.92 23.72
N LEU A 143 -3.57 -15.96 24.33
CA LEU A 143 -2.99 -14.82 23.61
C LEU A 143 -1.67 -14.39 24.25
N LYS A 144 -0.61 -14.31 23.44
CA LYS A 144 0.73 -13.93 23.91
C LYS A 144 0.74 -12.53 24.51
N SER A 145 1.67 -12.27 25.43
CA SER A 145 1.87 -10.93 26.00
C SER A 145 2.04 -9.88 24.89
N MET A 146 1.40 -8.72 25.06
CA MET A 146 1.43 -7.60 24.09
C MET A 146 0.99 -7.93 22.65
N ALA A 147 0.41 -9.10 22.38
CA ALA A 147 0.04 -9.54 21.04
C ALA A 147 -1.43 -9.29 20.70
N THR A 148 -1.71 -9.17 19.40
CA THR A 148 -3.06 -9.15 18.83
C THR A 148 -3.48 -10.54 18.33
N LEU A 149 -4.78 -10.77 18.22
CA LEU A 149 -5.34 -12.00 17.69
C LEU A 149 -5.10 -12.06 16.18
N GLY A 150 -4.18 -12.93 15.75
CA GLY A 150 -3.78 -13.04 14.33
C GLY A 150 -4.91 -13.33 13.34
N ASN A 151 -6.00 -13.97 13.78
CA ASN A 151 -7.18 -14.24 12.92
C ASN A 151 -8.11 -13.02 12.77
N GLY A 152 -7.90 -11.96 13.56
CA GLY A 152 -8.61 -10.68 13.47
C GLY A 152 -10.04 -10.65 14.02
N TYR A 153 -10.70 -11.79 14.27
CA TYR A 153 -12.01 -11.86 14.93
C TYR A 153 -12.30 -13.27 15.49
N ILE A 154 -13.31 -13.38 16.36
CA ILE A 154 -13.86 -14.65 16.89
C ILE A 154 -15.38 -14.65 16.76
N ASP A 155 -15.95 -15.76 16.31
CA ASP A 155 -17.39 -16.02 16.33
C ASP A 155 -17.76 -16.90 17.52
N LEU A 156 -18.58 -16.34 18.42
CA LEU A 156 -19.24 -17.07 19.51
C LEU A 156 -20.68 -17.34 19.08
N ARG A 157 -20.95 -18.60 18.72
CA ARG A 157 -22.23 -19.05 18.16
C ARG A 157 -23.06 -19.77 19.23
N ASN A 158 -24.34 -19.97 18.90
CA ASN A 158 -25.31 -20.64 19.78
C ASN A 158 -25.47 -19.94 21.14
N CYS A 159 -25.29 -18.63 21.16
CA CYS A 159 -25.52 -17.86 22.37
C CYS A 159 -27.01 -17.86 22.69
N SER A 160 -27.38 -18.01 23.97
CA SER A 160 -28.78 -18.02 24.40
C SER A 160 -28.90 -17.55 25.85
N LEU A 161 -30.09 -17.06 26.21
CA LEU A 161 -30.41 -16.72 27.59
C LEU A 161 -30.81 -18.00 28.37
N PRO A 162 -30.10 -18.35 29.47
CA PRO A 162 -30.50 -19.46 30.33
C PRO A 162 -31.91 -19.28 30.88
N ALA A 163 -32.68 -20.38 31.02
CA ALA A 163 -34.10 -20.35 31.38
C ALA A 163 -34.42 -19.64 32.72
N VAL A 164 -33.45 -19.57 33.64
CA VAL A 164 -33.59 -18.97 34.96
C VAL A 164 -33.14 -17.50 35.04
N ALA A 165 -32.60 -16.94 33.96
CA ALA A 165 -32.05 -15.59 33.94
C ALA A 165 -33.11 -14.55 33.51
N SER A 166 -33.19 -13.44 34.25
CA SER A 166 -34.02 -12.27 33.88
C SER A 166 -33.20 -11.23 33.11
N VAL A 167 -33.85 -10.44 32.26
CA VAL A 167 -33.20 -9.37 31.47
C VAL A 167 -33.82 -8.01 31.83
N GLY A 168 -33.00 -7.14 32.42
CA GLY A 168 -33.30 -5.74 32.69
C GLY A 168 -33.25 -4.89 31.42
N ASN A 169 -33.84 -3.69 31.46
CA ASN A 169 -33.86 -2.81 30.29
C ASN A 169 -32.47 -2.24 29.94
N ASP A 170 -31.62 -2.07 30.95
CA ASP A 170 -30.26 -1.52 30.81
C ASP A 170 -29.18 -2.62 30.93
N ASP A 171 -29.58 -3.90 30.86
CA ASP A 171 -28.62 -5.00 30.84
C ASP A 171 -27.82 -4.98 29.52
N MET A 172 -26.54 -5.35 29.60
CA MET A 172 -25.61 -5.29 28.48
C MET A 172 -24.93 -6.64 28.25
N LEU A 173 -24.77 -7.02 26.99
CA LEU A 173 -23.91 -8.12 26.59
C LEU A 173 -22.48 -7.62 26.46
N ARG A 174 -21.54 -8.36 27.06
CA ARG A 174 -20.11 -8.12 26.92
C ARG A 174 -19.36 -9.43 26.72
N ILE A 175 -18.15 -9.33 26.21
CA ILE A 175 -17.20 -10.43 26.26
C ILE A 175 -16.62 -10.49 27.67
N ALA A 176 -16.44 -11.70 28.19
CA ALA A 176 -15.77 -11.94 29.45
C ALA A 176 -14.70 -13.03 29.29
N THR A 177 -13.66 -12.96 30.11
CA THR A 177 -12.59 -13.97 30.14
C THR A 177 -12.36 -14.50 31.54
N SER A 178 -11.84 -15.72 31.63
CA SER A 178 -11.53 -16.38 32.89
C SER A 178 -10.12 -17.00 32.86
N LEU A 179 -9.31 -16.73 33.88
CA LEU A 179 -7.98 -17.32 34.07
C LEU A 179 -8.00 -18.59 34.94
N ASP A 180 -9.07 -18.79 35.71
CA ASP A 180 -9.19 -19.88 36.69
C ASP A 180 -10.17 -20.97 36.24
N ASN A 181 -10.21 -21.19 34.92
CA ASN A 181 -11.00 -22.22 34.25
C ASN A 181 -12.54 -22.06 34.39
N GLY A 182 -13.02 -20.84 34.60
CA GLY A 182 -14.43 -20.47 34.61
C GLY A 182 -15.01 -20.20 35.99
N LYS A 183 -14.18 -20.12 37.05
CA LYS A 183 -14.65 -19.81 38.41
C LYS A 183 -14.89 -18.31 38.58
N THR A 184 -14.04 -17.47 38.01
CA THR A 184 -14.17 -16.02 37.96
C THR A 184 -14.16 -15.54 36.52
N TRP A 185 -14.97 -14.52 36.24
CA TRP A 185 -15.15 -13.95 34.91
C TRP A 185 -14.96 -12.45 35.00
N LEU A 186 -14.00 -11.95 34.23
CA LEU A 186 -13.71 -10.52 34.13
C LEU A 186 -14.21 -9.99 32.79
N PRO A 187 -14.91 -8.84 32.78
CA PRO A 187 -15.32 -8.21 31.53
C PRO A 187 -14.09 -7.78 30.72
N VAL A 188 -14.20 -7.93 29.40
CA VAL A 188 -13.21 -7.46 28.43
C VAL A 188 -13.51 -6.01 28.10
N ALA A 189 -12.53 -5.13 28.30
CA ALA A 189 -12.63 -3.73 27.92
C ALA A 189 -12.47 -3.55 26.41
N GLY A 190 -12.81 -2.37 25.88
CA GLY A 190 -12.55 -2.02 24.49
C GLY A 190 -11.82 -0.70 24.37
N GLU A 191 -11.09 -0.54 23.28
CA GLU A 191 -10.48 0.72 22.89
C GLU A 191 -11.52 1.72 22.38
N LEU A 192 -11.13 3.00 22.34
CA LEU A 192 -12.00 4.16 22.09
C LEU A 192 -12.85 4.07 20.81
N LEU A 193 -12.37 3.37 19.79
CA LEU A 193 -13.01 3.25 18.47
C LEU A 193 -13.81 1.95 18.29
N THR A 194 -13.89 1.12 19.33
CA THR A 194 -14.54 -0.20 19.27
C THR A 194 -15.87 -0.20 19.99
N VAL A 195 -16.86 -0.90 19.42
CA VAL A 195 -18.04 -1.32 20.18
C VAL A 195 -17.60 -2.42 21.13
N ASN A 196 -17.81 -2.27 22.44
CA ASN A 196 -17.41 -3.25 23.44
C ASN A 196 -18.58 -3.82 24.26
N GLU A 197 -19.78 -3.27 24.08
CA GLU A 197 -21.00 -3.73 24.73
C GLU A 197 -22.20 -3.57 23.79
N ILE A 198 -23.15 -4.50 23.90
CA ILE A 198 -24.40 -4.50 23.11
C ILE A 198 -25.57 -4.48 24.09
N PRO A 199 -26.51 -3.53 24.01
CA PRO A 199 -27.71 -3.55 24.84
C PRO A 199 -28.47 -4.87 24.68
N ALA A 200 -28.90 -5.47 25.80
CA ALA A 200 -29.70 -6.69 25.80
C ALA A 200 -31.06 -6.47 25.11
N LYS A 201 -31.52 -5.21 25.01
CA LYS A 201 -32.66 -4.77 24.23
C LYS A 201 -32.29 -3.57 23.38
N ARG A 202 -32.48 -3.67 22.06
CA ARG A 202 -32.23 -2.60 21.08
C ARG A 202 -33.16 -2.72 19.88
N THR A 203 -33.42 -1.60 19.21
CA THR A 203 -34.32 -1.54 18.05
C THR A 203 -33.75 -2.25 16.82
N SER A 204 -32.43 -2.21 16.63
CA SER A 204 -31.76 -2.88 15.51
C SER A 204 -30.29 -3.17 15.81
N PRO A 205 -29.66 -4.12 15.09
CA PRO A 205 -28.22 -4.25 15.07
C PRO A 205 -27.52 -2.99 14.54
N ASN A 206 -26.21 -2.89 14.82
CA ASN A 206 -25.35 -1.91 14.18
C ASN A 206 -24.94 -2.42 12.80
N TYR A 207 -25.19 -1.61 11.78
CA TYR A 207 -24.91 -1.97 10.38
C TYR A 207 -23.81 -1.10 9.77
N PHE A 208 -23.17 -1.65 8.73
CA PHE A 208 -22.58 -0.88 7.64
C PHE A 208 -23.57 -0.82 6.47
N SER A 209 -23.58 0.29 5.75
CA SER A 209 -24.41 0.45 4.55
C SER A 209 -23.79 -0.28 3.36
N ILE A 210 -24.63 -0.89 2.53
CA ILE A 210 -24.25 -1.48 1.24
C ILE A 210 -25.02 -0.71 0.16
N LYS A 211 -24.32 0.05 -0.65
CA LYS A 211 -24.89 0.86 -1.72
C LYS A 211 -24.72 0.14 -3.04
N PHE A 212 -25.83 -0.32 -3.62
CA PHE A 212 -25.88 -0.83 -4.98
C PHE A 212 -26.17 0.30 -5.97
N PRO A 213 -25.80 0.16 -7.26
CA PRO A 213 -26.33 1.01 -8.31
C PRO A 213 -27.86 0.88 -8.36
N THR A 214 -28.58 1.92 -8.79
CA THR A 214 -30.05 1.87 -8.86
C THR A 214 -30.54 0.82 -9.85
N THR A 215 -29.89 0.74 -11.01
CA THR A 215 -30.16 -0.20 -12.10
C THR A 215 -28.88 -0.45 -12.87
N VAL A 216 -28.71 -1.66 -13.41
CA VAL A 216 -27.57 -2.03 -14.25
C VAL A 216 -28.13 -2.64 -15.53
N GLU A 217 -27.84 -2.03 -16.67
CA GLU A 217 -28.22 -2.61 -17.96
C GLU A 217 -27.46 -3.93 -18.19
N GLY A 218 -28.18 -4.99 -18.58
CA GLY A 218 -27.56 -6.29 -18.86
C GLY A 218 -27.26 -7.15 -17.63
N ALA A 219 -27.57 -6.74 -16.39
CA ALA A 219 -27.45 -7.61 -15.21
C ALA A 219 -28.50 -7.32 -14.13
N ALA A 220 -28.99 -8.39 -13.50
CA ALA A 220 -29.82 -8.31 -12.30
C ALA A 220 -28.95 -8.56 -11.06
N PHE A 221 -29.19 -7.85 -9.95
CA PHE A 221 -28.51 -8.10 -8.69
C PHE A 221 -29.50 -8.21 -7.54
N ASN A 222 -29.15 -9.00 -6.53
CA ASN A 222 -29.94 -9.18 -5.32
C ASN A 222 -29.03 -9.24 -4.10
N GLY A 223 -29.27 -8.33 -3.15
CA GLY A 223 -28.52 -8.21 -1.90
C GLY A 223 -29.16 -7.17 -0.98
N GLU A 224 -28.95 -7.33 0.31
CA GLU A 224 -29.43 -6.37 1.32
C GLU A 224 -28.65 -5.06 1.26
N ASN A 225 -29.29 -3.93 1.53
CA ASN A 225 -28.64 -2.62 1.53
C ASN A 225 -27.79 -2.34 2.79
N LYS A 226 -27.55 -3.36 3.61
CA LYS A 226 -26.85 -3.26 4.89
C LYS A 226 -26.32 -4.62 5.35
N VAL A 227 -25.25 -4.61 6.14
CA VAL A 227 -24.68 -5.79 6.80
C VAL A 227 -24.31 -5.48 8.24
N ILE A 228 -24.50 -6.42 9.16
CA ILE A 228 -24.07 -6.23 10.56
C ILE A 228 -22.56 -5.96 10.58
N ARG A 229 -22.13 -4.99 11.38
CA ARG A 229 -20.71 -4.61 11.42
C ARG A 229 -19.83 -5.81 11.77
N GLY A 230 -18.75 -5.99 10.99
CA GLY A 230 -17.81 -7.11 11.13
C GLY A 230 -18.30 -8.42 10.53
N TRP A 231 -19.54 -8.53 10.04
CA TRP A 231 -20.04 -9.79 9.49
C TRP A 231 -19.62 -10.00 8.04
N ASN A 232 -19.69 -11.25 7.58
CA ASN A 232 -19.55 -11.54 6.17
C ASN A 232 -20.84 -11.09 5.45
N TYR A 233 -20.69 -10.52 4.27
CA TYR A 233 -21.77 -10.09 3.40
C TYR A 233 -21.75 -10.93 2.12
N ALA A 234 -22.93 -11.31 1.63
CA ALA A 234 -23.07 -12.02 0.36
C ALA A 234 -24.22 -11.44 -0.46
N PHE A 235 -24.06 -11.41 -1.77
CA PHE A 235 -25.06 -10.93 -2.72
C PHE A 235 -24.84 -11.59 -4.07
N THR A 236 -25.84 -11.55 -4.95
CA THR A 236 -25.76 -12.16 -6.27
C THR A 236 -25.81 -11.09 -7.35
N VAL A 237 -25.07 -11.32 -8.44
CA VAL A 237 -25.16 -10.52 -9.66
C VAL A 237 -25.22 -11.48 -10.85
N THR A 238 -26.33 -11.48 -11.57
CA THR A 238 -26.59 -12.41 -12.68
C THR A 238 -26.66 -11.63 -14.00
N PRO A 239 -25.78 -11.92 -14.97
CA PRO A 239 -25.90 -11.33 -16.30
C PRO A 239 -27.19 -11.76 -16.99
N SER A 240 -27.76 -10.89 -17.81
CA SER A 240 -28.94 -11.17 -18.62
C SER A 240 -28.62 -12.14 -19.76
N ASN A 241 -27.40 -12.09 -20.30
CA ASN A 241 -26.90 -13.05 -21.29
C ASN A 241 -25.57 -13.69 -20.84
N PRO A 242 -25.60 -14.71 -19.94
CA PRO A 242 -24.39 -15.33 -19.38
C PRO A 242 -23.48 -16.00 -20.43
N ALA A 243 -23.97 -16.29 -21.64
CA ALA A 243 -23.16 -16.86 -22.71
C ALA A 243 -22.31 -15.81 -23.44
N GLU A 244 -22.75 -14.55 -23.45
CA GLU A 244 -22.12 -13.47 -24.21
C GLU A 244 -21.59 -12.34 -23.34
N ASP A 245 -21.96 -12.26 -22.07
CA ASP A 245 -21.60 -11.17 -21.17
C ASP A 245 -20.64 -11.62 -20.06
N VAL A 246 -19.70 -10.73 -19.71
CA VAL A 246 -18.86 -10.80 -18.52
C VAL A 246 -19.30 -9.69 -17.58
N VAL A 247 -19.53 -10.06 -16.31
CA VAL A 247 -19.86 -9.12 -15.25
C VAL A 247 -18.65 -8.93 -14.35
N THR A 248 -18.17 -7.69 -14.30
CA THR A 248 -17.15 -7.27 -13.34
C THR A 248 -17.85 -6.57 -12.19
N VAL A 249 -17.84 -7.21 -11.02
CA VAL A 249 -18.38 -6.64 -9.78
C VAL A 249 -17.23 -6.07 -8.98
N LYS A 250 -17.39 -4.83 -8.51
CA LYS A 250 -16.46 -4.19 -7.60
C LYS A 250 -17.16 -3.82 -6.30
N ALA A 251 -16.52 -4.03 -5.16
CA ALA A 251 -16.93 -3.42 -3.89
C ALA A 251 -15.87 -2.41 -3.49
N ASN A 252 -16.25 -1.15 -3.30
CA ASN A 252 -15.32 -0.09 -2.90
C ASN A 252 -14.13 0.09 -3.88
N GLY A 253 -14.27 -0.36 -5.14
CA GLY A 253 -13.20 -0.43 -6.16
C GLY A 253 -12.55 -1.80 -6.34
N TYR A 254 -12.75 -2.73 -5.40
CA TYR A 254 -12.16 -4.07 -5.42
C TYR A 254 -12.92 -5.03 -6.30
N ILE A 255 -12.28 -5.60 -7.31
CA ILE A 255 -12.88 -6.67 -8.11
C ILE A 255 -13.16 -7.86 -7.19
N LEU A 256 -14.43 -8.26 -7.14
CA LEU A 256 -14.86 -9.45 -6.43
C LEU A 256 -14.88 -10.64 -7.37
N THR A 257 -14.33 -11.76 -6.91
CA THR A 257 -14.42 -13.03 -7.63
C THR A 257 -15.80 -13.63 -7.43
N ALA A 258 -16.45 -14.01 -8.53
CA ALA A 258 -17.70 -14.74 -8.48
C ALA A 258 -17.48 -16.14 -7.90
N GLY A 259 -18.23 -16.47 -6.85
CA GLY A 259 -18.41 -17.85 -6.39
C GLY A 259 -19.46 -18.60 -7.21
N ASN A 260 -19.84 -19.77 -6.71
CA ASN A 260 -20.89 -20.58 -7.33
C ASN A 260 -22.20 -19.78 -7.47
N ASN A 261 -22.92 -19.99 -8.58
CA ASN A 261 -24.18 -19.31 -8.91
C ASN A 261 -24.09 -17.78 -8.92
N ASN A 262 -22.94 -17.23 -9.33
CA ASN A 262 -22.67 -15.78 -9.35
C ASN A 262 -22.89 -15.10 -7.99
N ASN A 263 -22.57 -15.82 -6.92
CA ASN A 263 -22.58 -15.28 -5.56
C ASN A 263 -21.26 -14.58 -5.27
N TYR A 264 -21.32 -13.34 -4.81
CA TYR A 264 -20.18 -12.52 -4.43
C TYR A 264 -20.17 -12.36 -2.92
N SER A 265 -19.01 -12.51 -2.30
CA SER A 265 -18.86 -12.42 -0.85
C SER A 265 -17.82 -11.39 -0.45
N ILE A 266 -18.15 -10.57 0.55
CA ILE A 266 -17.21 -9.67 1.24
C ILE A 266 -17.09 -10.19 2.67
N ASN A 267 -15.93 -10.74 3.01
CA ASN A 267 -15.70 -11.31 4.33
C ASN A 267 -15.32 -10.23 5.34
N ASN A 268 -15.85 -10.34 6.56
CA ASN A 268 -15.57 -9.44 7.68
C ASN A 268 -15.66 -7.95 7.28
N VAL A 269 -16.86 -7.47 6.96
CA VAL A 269 -17.08 -6.09 6.49
C VAL A 269 -16.79 -5.09 7.60
N LYS A 270 -15.82 -4.19 7.36
CA LYS A 270 -15.27 -3.23 8.33
C LYS A 270 -15.65 -1.77 8.06
N GLU A 271 -16.29 -1.51 6.93
CA GLU A 271 -16.68 -0.17 6.48
C GLU A 271 -17.92 -0.27 5.58
N ASP A 272 -18.58 0.86 5.34
CA ASP A 272 -19.63 0.96 4.32
C ASP A 272 -19.09 0.54 2.94
N GLN A 273 -19.93 -0.14 2.16
CA GLN A 273 -19.57 -0.68 0.85
C GLN A 273 -20.33 0.03 -0.27
N GLU A 274 -19.61 0.41 -1.31
CA GLU A 274 -20.14 0.90 -2.58
C GLU A 274 -19.91 -0.15 -3.67
N ILE A 275 -20.99 -0.77 -4.13
CA ILE A 275 -20.93 -1.80 -5.16
C ILE A 275 -21.01 -1.14 -6.53
N ALA A 276 -20.08 -1.46 -7.41
CA ALA A 276 -20.14 -1.12 -8.83
C ALA A 276 -20.27 -2.41 -9.64
N ILE A 277 -21.14 -2.41 -10.64
CA ILE A 277 -21.38 -3.56 -11.51
C ILE A 277 -21.21 -3.09 -12.95
N ILE A 278 -20.30 -3.73 -13.67
CA ILE A 278 -19.97 -3.40 -15.05
C ILE A 278 -20.27 -4.63 -15.90
N VAL A 279 -21.11 -4.47 -16.92
CA VAL A 279 -21.45 -5.53 -17.88
C VAL A 279 -20.80 -5.21 -19.20
N GLN A 280 -20.06 -6.17 -19.75
CA GLN A 280 -19.38 -6.05 -21.03
C GLN A 280 -19.52 -7.36 -21.81
N LYS A 281 -19.44 -7.31 -23.14
CA LYS A 281 -19.41 -8.54 -23.93
C LYS A 281 -18.16 -9.34 -23.62
N ALA A 282 -18.33 -10.62 -23.32
CA ALA A 282 -17.29 -11.59 -23.07
C ALA A 282 -16.27 -11.67 -24.21
N SER A 283 -16.72 -11.48 -25.45
CA SER A 283 -15.83 -11.36 -26.61
C SER A 283 -14.93 -10.14 -26.45
N GLU A 284 -15.47 -8.96 -26.16
CA GLU A 284 -14.69 -7.73 -26.09
C GLU A 284 -13.68 -7.69 -24.94
N VAL A 285 -14.07 -8.18 -23.75
CA VAL A 285 -13.19 -8.22 -22.57
C VAL A 285 -12.01 -9.17 -22.79
N LYS A 286 -12.25 -10.32 -23.43
CA LYS A 286 -11.21 -11.32 -23.69
C LYS A 286 -10.36 -10.99 -24.90
N GLU A 287 -10.89 -10.21 -25.83
CA GLU A 287 -10.19 -9.79 -27.06
C GLU A 287 -9.23 -8.64 -26.82
N LYS A 288 -9.53 -7.69 -25.92
CA LYS A 288 -8.74 -6.46 -25.72
C LYS A 288 -7.90 -6.52 -24.44
N ARG A 289 -6.58 -6.31 -24.55
CA ARG A 289 -5.68 -6.24 -23.39
C ARG A 289 -4.65 -5.13 -23.50
N SER A 290 -4.40 -4.47 -22.36
CA SER A 290 -3.33 -3.49 -22.18
C SER A 290 -2.39 -3.97 -21.08
N ILE A 291 -1.09 -4.05 -21.37
CA ILE A 291 -0.11 -4.67 -20.47
C ILE A 291 1.13 -3.81 -20.35
N TRP A 292 1.57 -3.60 -19.11
CA TRP A 292 2.91 -3.10 -18.81
C TRP A 292 3.88 -4.27 -18.74
N VAL A 293 4.95 -4.24 -19.54
CA VAL A 293 6.02 -5.23 -19.49
C VAL A 293 7.25 -4.58 -18.84
N ASN A 294 7.64 -5.06 -17.66
CA ASN A 294 8.75 -4.49 -16.91
C ASN A 294 10.10 -4.71 -17.62
N GLU A 295 10.37 -5.96 -18.00
CA GLU A 295 11.58 -6.34 -18.75
C GLU A 295 11.24 -7.16 -19.98
N GLY A 296 12.06 -7.04 -21.02
CA GLY A 296 11.88 -7.81 -22.26
C GLY A 296 11.85 -9.32 -22.00
N GLY A 297 10.95 -10.01 -22.69
CA GLY A 297 10.73 -11.45 -22.62
C GLY A 297 9.75 -11.91 -21.54
N GLN A 298 9.12 -10.99 -20.81
CA GLN A 298 8.19 -11.31 -19.73
C GLN A 298 6.72 -11.45 -20.19
N LEU A 299 6.39 -11.17 -21.46
CA LEU A 299 5.00 -11.20 -21.90
C LEU A 299 4.35 -12.58 -21.70
N ALA A 300 5.11 -13.66 -21.92
CA ALA A 300 4.66 -15.04 -21.74
C ALA A 300 4.38 -15.42 -20.28
N SER A 301 5.00 -14.73 -19.30
CA SER A 301 4.69 -14.94 -17.88
C SER A 301 3.51 -14.09 -17.40
N ILE A 302 3.22 -13.00 -18.10
CA ILE A 302 2.12 -12.08 -17.76
C ILE A 302 0.79 -12.57 -18.34
N ILE A 303 0.79 -13.11 -19.56
CA ILE A 303 -0.43 -13.62 -20.22
C ILE A 303 -0.54 -15.14 -19.97
N PRO A 304 -1.58 -15.62 -19.25
CA PRO A 304 -1.83 -17.04 -19.10
C PRO A 304 -2.11 -17.73 -20.44
N ASP A 305 -1.66 -18.99 -20.59
CA ASP A 305 -1.86 -19.78 -21.82
C ASP A 305 -3.34 -19.84 -22.25
N SER A 306 -4.27 -19.88 -21.28
CA SER A 306 -5.73 -19.88 -21.48
C SER A 306 -6.27 -18.66 -22.22
N GLU A 307 -5.55 -17.54 -22.23
CA GLU A 307 -5.98 -16.27 -22.82
C GLU A 307 -5.31 -15.98 -24.16
N THR A 308 -4.22 -16.66 -24.48
CA THR A 308 -3.43 -16.42 -25.70
C THR A 308 -4.23 -16.55 -27.00
N GLY A 309 -5.20 -17.48 -27.01
CA GLY A 309 -6.09 -17.70 -28.14
C GLY A 309 -7.26 -16.71 -28.24
N THR A 310 -7.63 -16.05 -27.15
CA THR A 310 -8.78 -15.12 -27.10
C THR A 310 -8.39 -13.69 -27.33
N ILE A 311 -7.19 -13.27 -26.92
CA ILE A 311 -6.72 -11.89 -27.13
C ILE A 311 -6.47 -11.64 -28.63
N LYS A 312 -7.09 -10.58 -29.16
CA LYS A 312 -7.01 -10.15 -30.56
C LYS A 312 -6.47 -8.73 -30.73
N ASP A 313 -6.71 -7.88 -29.75
CA ASP A 313 -6.26 -6.49 -29.70
C ASP A 313 -5.37 -6.31 -28.47
N LEU A 314 -4.07 -6.14 -28.71
CA LEU A 314 -3.08 -6.04 -27.66
C LEU A 314 -2.39 -4.68 -27.72
N THR A 315 -2.36 -3.98 -26.59
CA THR A 315 -1.58 -2.75 -26.41
C THR A 315 -0.49 -3.01 -25.38
N LEU A 316 0.77 -2.82 -25.78
CA LEU A 316 1.93 -3.04 -24.90
C LEU A 316 2.62 -1.73 -24.54
N PHE A 317 3.02 -1.66 -23.28
CA PHE A 317 3.78 -0.58 -22.68
C PHE A 317 5.05 -1.16 -22.03
N GLY A 318 5.98 -0.28 -21.67
CA GLY A 318 7.20 -0.69 -20.98
C GLY A 318 8.25 -1.23 -21.95
N THR A 319 8.95 -2.31 -21.57
CA THR A 319 10.07 -2.86 -22.34
C THR A 319 9.73 -4.25 -22.88
N ILE A 320 9.87 -4.43 -24.20
CA ILE A 320 9.70 -5.71 -24.87
C ILE A 320 10.99 -6.10 -25.62
N ASP A 321 11.18 -7.38 -25.90
CA ASP A 321 12.29 -7.87 -26.73
C ASP A 321 11.87 -8.99 -27.69
N ALA A 322 12.83 -9.54 -28.43
CA ALA A 322 12.60 -10.56 -29.44
C ALA A 322 11.81 -11.80 -28.97
N ARG A 323 11.89 -12.15 -27.68
CA ARG A 323 11.15 -13.27 -27.09
C ARG A 323 9.65 -12.97 -26.99
N ASP A 324 9.28 -11.71 -26.71
CA ASP A 324 7.88 -11.28 -26.68
C ASP A 324 7.27 -11.31 -28.09
N PHE A 325 8.03 -10.89 -29.11
CA PHE A 325 7.61 -11.02 -30.51
C PHE A 325 7.43 -12.48 -30.93
N GLU A 326 8.35 -13.37 -30.51
CA GLU A 326 8.21 -14.81 -30.75
C GLU A 326 6.97 -15.39 -30.07
N PHE A 327 6.69 -15.01 -28.82
CA PHE A 327 5.49 -15.41 -28.11
C PHE A 327 4.22 -14.95 -28.84
N MET A 328 4.12 -13.67 -29.19
CA MET A 328 2.98 -13.13 -29.96
C MET A 328 2.80 -13.88 -31.29
N ARG A 329 3.88 -14.12 -32.02
CA ARG A 329 3.85 -14.80 -33.32
C ARG A 329 3.45 -16.28 -33.22
N THR A 330 3.87 -16.98 -32.18
CA THR A 330 3.71 -18.45 -32.08
C THR A 330 2.49 -18.88 -31.27
N LYS A 331 2.04 -18.06 -30.31
CA LYS A 331 0.97 -18.40 -29.38
C LYS A 331 -0.30 -17.60 -29.60
N MET A 332 -0.18 -16.36 -30.07
CA MET A 332 -1.33 -15.46 -30.19
C MET A 332 -1.87 -15.41 -31.63
N LYS A 333 -3.10 -14.90 -31.75
CA LYS A 333 -3.79 -14.72 -33.04
C LYS A 333 -4.32 -13.29 -33.13
N LEU A 334 -3.41 -12.32 -33.04
CA LEU A 334 -3.74 -10.90 -32.97
C LEU A 334 -4.30 -10.39 -34.31
N SER A 335 -5.35 -9.57 -34.24
CA SER A 335 -5.85 -8.75 -35.35
C SER A 335 -5.32 -7.32 -35.29
N ARG A 336 -5.01 -6.83 -34.08
CA ARG A 336 -4.45 -5.51 -33.84
C ARG A 336 -3.36 -5.57 -32.77
N LEU A 337 -2.27 -4.83 -32.99
CA LEU A 337 -1.18 -4.66 -32.04
C LEU A 337 -0.73 -3.21 -31.96
N ASP A 338 -0.81 -2.60 -30.77
CA ASP A 338 -0.25 -1.28 -30.49
C ASP A 338 0.96 -1.42 -29.57
N ILE A 339 2.15 -1.21 -30.13
CA ILE A 339 3.43 -1.17 -29.39
C ILE A 339 4.01 0.25 -29.42
N SER A 340 3.20 1.27 -29.70
CA SER A 340 3.68 2.63 -29.91
C SER A 340 4.25 3.29 -28.66
N SER A 341 3.98 2.73 -27.48
CA SER A 341 4.50 3.14 -26.17
C SER A 341 5.39 2.10 -25.50
N ALA A 342 5.83 1.09 -26.26
CA ALA A 342 6.82 0.12 -25.82
C ALA A 342 8.21 0.48 -26.35
N TYR A 343 9.23 0.25 -25.53
CA TYR A 343 10.63 0.26 -25.94
C TYR A 343 11.07 -1.15 -26.34
N ILE A 344 11.64 -1.30 -27.54
CA ILE A 344 12.20 -2.59 -27.99
C ILE A 344 13.65 -2.66 -27.54
N ALA A 345 13.94 -3.51 -26.55
CA ALA A 345 15.28 -3.77 -26.05
C ALA A 345 16.07 -4.73 -26.96
N ALA A 346 17.40 -4.66 -26.85
CA ALA A 346 18.27 -5.62 -27.51
C ALA A 346 18.18 -6.99 -26.82
N ASN A 347 18.18 -8.06 -27.60
CA ASN A 347 18.22 -9.43 -27.09
C ASN A 347 18.98 -10.33 -28.08
N GLY A 348 20.12 -10.86 -27.64
CA GLY A 348 21.02 -11.65 -28.50
C GLY A 348 21.46 -10.83 -29.73
N SER A 349 21.17 -11.35 -30.93
CA SER A 349 21.45 -10.68 -32.19
C SER A 349 20.40 -9.63 -32.62
N SER A 350 19.29 -9.50 -31.87
CA SER A 350 18.26 -8.49 -32.14
C SER A 350 18.66 -7.17 -31.51
N GLN A 351 18.74 -6.12 -32.33
CA GLN A 351 19.15 -4.78 -31.89
C GLN A 351 18.02 -4.04 -31.16
N ALA A 352 18.39 -3.11 -30.27
CA ALA A 352 17.45 -2.19 -29.66
C ALA A 352 16.83 -1.23 -30.70
N CYS A 353 15.60 -0.79 -30.44
CA CYS A 353 14.82 0.07 -31.34
C CYS A 353 14.63 -0.52 -32.76
N ALA A 354 14.63 -1.85 -32.90
CA ALA A 354 14.46 -2.54 -34.17
C ALA A 354 13.39 -3.63 -34.07
N LEU A 355 12.56 -3.79 -35.10
CA LEU A 355 11.71 -4.97 -35.19
C LEU A 355 12.62 -6.20 -35.43
N PRO A 356 12.47 -7.29 -34.66
CA PRO A 356 13.32 -8.46 -34.82
C PRO A 356 13.05 -9.20 -36.14
N LYS A 357 13.98 -10.09 -36.50
CA LYS A 357 13.82 -10.97 -37.68
C LYS A 357 12.51 -11.75 -37.55
N SER A 358 11.73 -11.80 -38.62
CA SER A 358 10.48 -12.55 -38.68
C SER A 358 9.45 -12.17 -37.60
N ALA A 359 9.52 -10.94 -37.04
CA ALA A 359 8.69 -10.47 -35.91
C ALA A 359 7.22 -10.90 -35.99
N PHE A 360 6.59 -10.73 -37.16
CA PHE A 360 5.19 -11.04 -37.42
C PHE A 360 5.02 -11.98 -38.62
N GLN A 361 6.05 -12.75 -38.99
CA GLN A 361 5.98 -13.59 -40.17
C GLN A 361 4.77 -14.55 -40.14
N GLY A 362 3.98 -14.55 -41.21
CA GLY A 362 2.82 -15.43 -41.39
C GLY A 362 1.54 -15.01 -40.65
N GLN A 363 1.51 -13.81 -40.04
CA GLN A 363 0.36 -13.32 -39.29
C GLN A 363 -0.72 -12.73 -40.22
N TRP A 364 -1.45 -13.58 -40.95
CA TRP A 364 -2.52 -13.16 -41.87
C TRP A 364 -3.74 -12.51 -41.22
N GLN A 365 -3.94 -12.77 -39.92
CA GLN A 365 -5.01 -12.19 -39.12
C GLN A 365 -4.70 -10.76 -38.69
N LEU A 366 -3.42 -10.41 -38.57
CA LEU A 366 -2.96 -9.10 -38.12
C LEU A 366 -3.24 -8.05 -39.19
N LYS A 367 -4.18 -7.15 -38.92
CA LYS A 367 -4.65 -6.10 -39.83
C LYS A 367 -3.99 -4.75 -39.55
N GLU A 368 -3.70 -4.47 -38.29
CA GLU A 368 -3.14 -3.21 -37.84
C GLU A 368 -1.98 -3.44 -36.87
N VAL A 369 -0.87 -2.72 -37.10
CA VAL A 369 0.26 -2.63 -36.17
C VAL A 369 0.67 -1.18 -36.01
N ILE A 370 0.70 -0.68 -34.77
CA ILE A 370 1.14 0.67 -34.44
C ILE A 370 2.53 0.60 -33.83
N LEU A 371 3.52 1.14 -34.54
CA LEU A 371 4.95 1.00 -34.21
C LEU A 371 5.45 2.05 -33.21
N PRO A 372 6.54 1.76 -32.48
CA PRO A 372 7.20 2.73 -31.60
C PRO A 372 7.78 3.90 -32.39
N GLY A 373 7.62 5.13 -31.90
CA GLY A 373 8.15 6.32 -32.58
C GLY A 373 9.69 6.38 -32.65
N ASN A 374 10.39 5.67 -31.76
CA ASN A 374 11.85 5.59 -31.70
C ASN A 374 12.45 4.47 -32.57
N LEU A 375 11.64 3.76 -33.37
CA LEU A 375 12.11 2.68 -34.24
C LEU A 375 13.11 3.20 -35.28
N ASN A 376 14.26 2.53 -35.41
CA ASN A 376 15.32 2.90 -36.34
C ASN A 376 15.59 1.88 -37.45
N ARG A 377 15.05 0.65 -37.31
CA ARG A 377 15.34 -0.47 -38.21
C ARG A 377 14.18 -1.46 -38.25
N ILE A 378 13.96 -2.05 -39.43
CA ILE A 378 13.03 -3.16 -39.62
C ILE A 378 13.83 -4.34 -40.19
N ASN A 379 13.97 -5.41 -39.40
CA ASN A 379 14.79 -6.56 -39.79
C ASN A 379 14.11 -7.50 -40.79
N ASN A 380 14.91 -8.45 -41.29
CA ASN A 380 14.54 -9.39 -42.34
C ASN A 380 13.20 -10.06 -42.06
N ALA A 381 12.31 -10.05 -43.05
CA ALA A 381 11.01 -10.72 -43.00
C ALA A 381 10.07 -10.30 -41.84
N ALA A 382 10.28 -9.12 -41.23
CA ALA A 382 9.50 -8.69 -40.05
C ALA A 382 7.99 -8.73 -40.26
N PHE A 383 7.48 -8.42 -41.46
CA PHE A 383 6.06 -8.50 -41.82
C PHE A 383 5.79 -9.49 -42.96
N ARG A 384 6.72 -10.41 -43.28
CA ARG A 384 6.53 -11.34 -44.40
C ARG A 384 5.23 -12.12 -44.22
N GLN A 385 4.38 -12.16 -45.26
CA GLN A 385 3.09 -12.88 -45.23
C GLN A 385 2.16 -12.39 -44.11
N CYS A 386 2.11 -11.07 -43.87
CA CYS A 386 1.15 -10.44 -42.96
C CYS A 386 -0.14 -10.00 -43.68
N GLY A 387 -1.23 -9.94 -42.92
CA GLY A 387 -2.54 -9.47 -43.39
C GLY A 387 -2.76 -7.96 -43.28
N ILE A 388 -1.71 -7.17 -43.00
CA ILE A 388 -1.82 -5.74 -42.76
C ILE A 388 -2.33 -5.00 -44.00
N THR A 389 -3.24 -4.06 -43.79
CA THR A 389 -3.81 -3.22 -44.87
C THR A 389 -3.10 -1.88 -44.99
N SER A 390 -2.53 -1.41 -43.87
CA SER A 390 -1.79 -0.17 -43.77
C SER A 390 -0.65 -0.28 -42.78
N ILE A 391 0.41 0.52 -42.96
CA ILE A 391 1.50 0.64 -42.00
C ILE A 391 2.01 2.08 -41.94
N ILE A 392 2.32 2.56 -40.74
CA ILE A 392 3.02 3.83 -40.51
C ILE A 392 4.48 3.49 -40.19
N ILE A 393 5.41 3.98 -41.00
CA ILE A 393 6.85 3.81 -40.81
C ILE A 393 7.42 5.08 -40.16
N PRO A 394 7.88 5.03 -38.90
CA PRO A 394 8.35 6.21 -38.17
C PRO A 394 9.53 6.91 -38.85
N ALA A 395 9.67 8.22 -38.63
CA ALA A 395 10.75 9.03 -39.20
C ALA A 395 12.16 8.56 -38.80
N GLY A 396 12.29 7.80 -37.70
CA GLY A 396 13.54 7.23 -37.23
C GLY A 396 14.08 6.09 -38.10
N VAL A 397 13.25 5.42 -38.91
CA VAL A 397 13.63 4.20 -39.62
C VAL A 397 14.60 4.49 -40.76
N LYS A 398 15.86 4.08 -40.58
CA LYS A 398 16.96 4.28 -41.53
C LYS A 398 17.37 3.01 -42.25
N THR A 399 17.06 1.83 -41.69
CA THR A 399 17.48 0.56 -42.28
C THR A 399 16.31 -0.37 -42.52
N TYR A 400 16.24 -0.83 -43.77
CA TYR A 400 15.28 -1.81 -44.26
C TYR A 400 16.04 -3.04 -44.75
N GLU A 401 15.85 -4.16 -44.06
CA GLU A 401 16.40 -5.45 -44.47
C GLU A 401 15.54 -6.13 -45.56
N TYR A 402 15.98 -7.30 -46.01
CA TYR A 402 15.31 -8.07 -47.07
C TYR A 402 13.91 -8.56 -46.65
N ASN A 403 13.01 -8.71 -47.62
CA ASN A 403 11.71 -9.38 -47.50
C ASN A 403 10.73 -8.80 -46.45
N ILE A 404 10.89 -7.55 -46.01
CA ILE A 404 10.09 -6.99 -44.89
C ILE A 404 8.59 -7.17 -45.11
N PHE A 405 8.04 -6.74 -46.26
CA PHE A 405 6.63 -6.84 -46.61
C PHE A 405 6.36 -7.88 -47.70
N LEU A 406 7.28 -8.84 -47.87
CA LEU A 406 7.15 -9.89 -48.89
C LEU A 406 5.80 -10.62 -48.72
N ASN A 407 5.02 -10.67 -49.80
CA ASN A 407 3.68 -11.28 -49.85
C ASN A 407 2.65 -10.66 -48.88
N CYS A 408 2.79 -9.39 -48.50
CA CYS A 408 1.70 -8.63 -47.85
C CYS A 408 0.65 -8.20 -48.88
N SER A 409 -0.11 -9.14 -49.42
CA SER A 409 -1.03 -8.93 -50.54
C SER A 409 -2.19 -7.97 -50.23
N SER A 410 -2.50 -7.75 -48.95
CA SER A 410 -3.56 -6.84 -48.50
C SER A 410 -3.08 -5.41 -48.27
N LEU A 411 -1.78 -5.14 -48.32
CA LEU A 411 -1.22 -3.81 -48.06
C LEU A 411 -1.65 -2.84 -49.17
N ARG A 412 -2.25 -1.71 -48.78
CA ARG A 412 -2.72 -0.65 -49.69
C ARG A 412 -2.19 0.73 -49.33
N HIS A 413 -1.82 0.96 -48.07
CA HIS A 413 -1.33 2.26 -47.65
C HIS A 413 -0.04 2.17 -46.84
N ILE A 414 0.92 3.02 -47.16
CA ILE A 414 2.18 3.15 -46.41
C ILE A 414 2.35 4.63 -46.10
N TRP A 415 2.37 5.00 -44.82
CA TRP A 415 2.82 6.33 -44.40
C TRP A 415 4.29 6.28 -44.03
N VAL A 416 5.08 7.24 -44.50
CA VAL A 416 6.50 7.40 -44.13
C VAL A 416 6.72 8.71 -43.41
N GLY A 417 7.46 8.69 -42.30
CA GLY A 417 7.77 9.91 -41.54
C GLY A 417 8.99 10.68 -42.07
N ARG A 418 9.81 10.09 -42.96
CA ARG A 418 11.03 10.71 -43.47
C ARG A 418 10.75 11.51 -44.74
N GLU A 419 11.39 12.67 -44.85
CA GLU A 419 11.46 13.39 -46.12
C GLU A 419 12.39 12.67 -47.11
N THR A 420 13.48 12.08 -46.61
CA THR A 420 14.48 11.36 -47.42
C THR A 420 14.13 9.88 -47.58
N ALA A 421 14.11 9.40 -48.83
CA ALA A 421 13.89 7.99 -49.14
C ALA A 421 15.17 7.16 -48.90
N GLU A 422 15.09 6.25 -47.93
CA GLU A 422 16.17 5.30 -47.63
C GLU A 422 16.21 4.16 -48.66
N PHE A 423 17.35 3.48 -48.75
CA PHE A 423 17.47 2.30 -49.61
C PHE A 423 16.54 1.17 -49.12
N ILE A 424 15.83 0.55 -50.05
CA ILE A 424 15.14 -0.74 -49.87
C ILE A 424 15.63 -1.70 -50.95
N ASN A 425 15.53 -3.00 -50.69
CA ASN A 425 15.86 -4.03 -51.67
C ASN A 425 14.64 -4.40 -52.53
N TRP A 426 14.85 -4.95 -53.74
CA TRP A 426 13.79 -5.37 -54.68
C TRP A 426 12.72 -6.27 -54.05
N CYS A 427 13.13 -7.08 -53.07
CA CYS A 427 12.27 -8.05 -52.41
C CYS A 427 11.42 -7.48 -51.26
N VAL A 428 11.65 -6.23 -50.83
CA VAL A 428 10.94 -5.63 -49.68
C VAL A 428 9.43 -5.58 -49.92
N LEU A 429 9.01 -5.21 -51.13
CA LEU A 429 7.61 -5.14 -51.55
C LEU A 429 7.25 -6.23 -52.56
N ALA A 430 8.06 -7.28 -52.71
CA ALA A 430 7.73 -8.36 -53.65
C ALA A 430 6.46 -9.08 -53.20
N GLY A 431 5.60 -9.47 -54.15
CA GLY A 431 4.32 -10.12 -53.85
C GLY A 431 3.29 -9.23 -53.13
N THR A 432 3.57 -7.94 -52.96
CA THR A 432 2.52 -6.94 -52.71
C THR A 432 1.92 -6.49 -54.05
N SER A 433 0.70 -5.93 -54.02
CA SER A 433 0.14 -5.22 -55.18
C SER A 433 0.75 -3.82 -55.30
N LYS A 434 2.04 -3.71 -55.66
CA LYS A 434 2.79 -2.43 -55.67
C LYS A 434 2.06 -1.28 -56.37
N GLY A 435 1.40 -1.55 -57.50
CA GLY A 435 0.61 -0.57 -58.25
C GLY A 435 -0.67 -0.09 -57.55
N ASP A 436 -1.21 -0.86 -56.61
CA ASP A 436 -2.40 -0.50 -55.82
C ASP A 436 -2.05 0.21 -54.51
N ILE A 437 -0.76 0.35 -54.19
CA ILE A 437 -0.30 0.99 -52.96
C ILE A 437 -0.29 2.52 -53.14
N THR A 438 -0.84 3.22 -52.15
CA THR A 438 -0.62 4.65 -51.94
C THR A 438 0.45 4.86 -50.88
N LEU A 439 1.55 5.53 -51.27
CA LEU A 439 2.58 6.02 -50.36
C LEU A 439 2.24 7.45 -49.95
N HIS A 440 2.06 7.64 -48.66
CA HIS A 440 1.74 8.90 -48.02
C HIS A 440 3.01 9.50 -47.42
N VAL A 441 3.41 10.66 -47.93
CA VAL A 441 4.69 11.31 -47.59
C VAL A 441 4.47 12.65 -46.86
N PRO A 442 5.46 13.13 -46.07
CA PRO A 442 5.22 14.26 -45.16
C PRO A 442 5.14 15.63 -45.86
N ASN A 443 5.65 15.76 -47.08
CA ASN A 443 5.66 17.01 -47.84
C ASN A 443 6.00 16.79 -49.32
N GLU A 444 5.90 17.85 -50.12
CA GLU A 444 6.19 17.83 -51.56
C GLU A 444 7.63 17.42 -51.91
N LYS A 445 8.62 17.76 -51.08
CA LYS A 445 10.02 17.35 -51.33
C LYS A 445 10.16 15.83 -51.23
N ALA A 446 9.47 15.22 -50.27
CA ALA A 446 9.45 13.79 -50.10
C ALA A 446 8.85 13.08 -51.33
N VAL A 447 7.84 13.66 -51.98
CA VAL A 447 7.29 13.09 -53.23
C VAL A 447 8.39 12.88 -54.26
N ASN A 448 9.23 13.90 -54.50
CA ASN A 448 10.34 13.82 -55.44
C ASN A 448 11.42 12.84 -54.98
N ASN A 449 11.74 12.81 -53.68
CA ASN A 449 12.74 11.91 -53.14
C ASN A 449 12.35 10.43 -53.33
N TYR A 450 11.10 10.08 -53.04
CA TYR A 450 10.61 8.71 -53.15
C TYR A 450 10.35 8.28 -54.61
N LYS A 451 9.86 9.18 -55.47
CA LYS A 451 9.69 8.91 -56.92
C LYS A 451 11.00 8.57 -57.63
N ASN A 452 12.12 9.11 -57.17
CA ASN A 452 13.44 8.90 -57.77
C ASN A 452 14.27 7.82 -57.06
N LYS A 453 13.73 7.16 -56.04
CA LYS A 453 14.44 6.14 -55.27
C LYS A 453 14.06 4.74 -55.78
N GLU A 454 15.09 3.95 -56.07
CA GLU A 454 14.95 2.57 -56.56
C GLU A 454 13.98 1.75 -55.68
N TYR A 455 13.09 1.01 -56.33
CA TYR A 455 12.01 0.18 -55.78
C TYR A 455 10.89 0.94 -55.05
N TRP A 456 11.15 2.12 -54.47
CA TRP A 456 10.08 3.02 -53.99
C TRP A 456 9.29 3.60 -55.16
N ASN A 457 9.99 3.86 -56.27
CA ASN A 457 9.41 4.32 -57.53
C ASN A 457 8.49 3.30 -58.23
N GLU A 458 8.43 2.06 -57.75
CA GLU A 458 7.50 1.02 -58.24
C GLU A 458 6.12 1.09 -57.58
N ILE A 459 5.95 1.93 -56.55
CA ILE A 459 4.65 2.15 -55.89
C ILE A 459 3.75 2.99 -56.81
N GLY A 460 2.48 2.61 -56.91
CA GLY A 460 1.54 3.20 -57.87
C GLY A 460 1.23 4.68 -57.64
N THR A 461 0.88 5.07 -56.42
CA THR A 461 0.49 6.45 -56.10
C THR A 461 1.33 7.01 -54.95
N ILE A 462 1.85 8.24 -55.10
CA ILE A 462 2.59 8.96 -54.06
C ILE A 462 1.93 10.32 -53.84
N ILE A 463 1.40 10.58 -52.64
CA ILE A 463 0.69 11.82 -52.29
C ILE A 463 1.24 12.45 -51.01
N VAL A 464 1.07 13.78 -50.91
CA VAL A 464 1.31 14.51 -49.67
C VAL A 464 0.13 14.27 -48.74
N ASP A 465 0.32 13.39 -47.76
CA ASP A 465 -0.61 13.09 -46.68
C ASP A 465 0.22 12.80 -45.42
N PRO A 466 0.59 13.84 -44.65
CA PRO A 466 1.44 13.68 -43.47
C PRO A 466 0.77 12.79 -42.42
N ILE A 467 1.57 12.06 -41.64
CA ILE A 467 1.06 11.24 -40.53
C ILE A 467 0.18 12.12 -39.62
N PRO A 468 -1.11 11.78 -39.42
CA PRO A 468 -2.01 12.60 -38.62
C PRO A 468 -1.50 12.81 -37.20
N ALA A 469 -1.62 14.03 -36.70
CA ALA A 469 -1.33 14.32 -35.30
C ALA A 469 -2.31 13.56 -34.39
N LYS A 470 -1.79 12.83 -33.40
CA LYS A 470 -2.62 12.18 -32.39
C LYS A 470 -3.26 13.25 -31.48
N THR A 471 -4.59 13.33 -31.49
CA THR A 471 -5.38 14.26 -30.66
C THR A 471 -5.88 13.62 -29.37
N ASP A 472 -5.92 12.29 -29.34
CA ASP A 472 -6.30 11.46 -28.22
C ASP A 472 -5.20 10.43 -27.90
N PHE A 473 -5.28 9.79 -26.73
CA PHE A 473 -4.33 8.79 -26.26
C PHE A 473 -5.04 7.69 -25.48
N ALA A 474 -4.48 6.48 -25.49
CA ALA A 474 -4.98 5.39 -24.66
C ALA A 474 -4.68 5.67 -23.18
N PHE A 475 -5.69 5.55 -22.33
CA PHE A 475 -5.58 5.47 -20.89
C PHE A 475 -6.00 4.05 -20.47
N ALA A 476 -5.09 3.33 -19.83
CA ALA A 476 -5.32 1.98 -19.35
C ALA A 476 -4.94 1.86 -17.87
N VAL A 477 -5.49 0.85 -17.20
CA VAL A 477 -5.12 0.48 -15.84
C VAL A 477 -4.89 -1.02 -15.87
N MET A 478 -3.71 -1.45 -15.43
CA MET A 478 -3.37 -2.86 -15.31
C MET A 478 -4.12 -3.44 -14.11
N GLU A 479 -4.84 -4.54 -14.34
CA GLU A 479 -5.58 -5.23 -13.29
C GLU A 479 -4.62 -5.81 -12.23
N ASN A 480 -4.97 -5.63 -10.95
CA ASN A 480 -4.23 -6.19 -9.82
C ASN A 480 -5.21 -6.52 -8.69
N SER A 481 -5.20 -7.75 -8.19
CA SER A 481 -6.12 -8.24 -7.14
C SER A 481 -5.84 -7.66 -5.76
N ASP A 482 -4.63 -7.17 -5.52
CA ASP A 482 -4.16 -6.70 -4.22
C ASP A 482 -4.39 -5.20 -4.04
N VAL A 483 -4.93 -4.50 -5.05
CA VAL A 483 -5.05 -3.04 -5.07
C VAL A 483 -6.51 -2.58 -5.13
N ARG A 484 -6.88 -1.71 -4.19
CA ARG A 484 -8.09 -0.87 -4.29
C ARG A 484 -7.79 0.21 -5.31
N PHE A 485 -8.47 0.24 -6.44
CA PHE A 485 -8.31 1.33 -7.41
C PHE A 485 -9.65 1.98 -7.72
N ASN A 486 -9.74 3.29 -7.51
CA ASN A 486 -10.94 4.07 -7.81
C ASN A 486 -10.57 5.28 -8.67
N THR A 487 -11.26 5.44 -9.80
CA THR A 487 -11.15 6.59 -10.69
C THR A 487 -12.50 6.90 -11.31
N GLU A 488 -12.75 8.18 -11.58
CA GLU A 488 -13.91 8.62 -12.37
C GLU A 488 -13.64 8.55 -13.88
N THR A 489 -12.38 8.46 -14.31
CA THR A 489 -12.03 8.40 -15.73
C THR A 489 -11.99 6.95 -16.21
N PRO A 490 -12.89 6.53 -17.12
CA PRO A 490 -12.88 5.16 -17.63
C PRO A 490 -11.65 4.89 -18.49
N ALA A 491 -11.15 3.64 -18.46
CA ALA A 491 -10.12 3.19 -19.38
C ALA A 491 -10.64 3.25 -20.83
N GLY A 492 -9.79 3.66 -21.76
CA GLY A 492 -10.17 3.89 -23.15
C GLY A 492 -9.34 4.99 -23.80
N ARG A 493 -9.92 5.68 -24.80
CA ARG A 493 -9.27 6.83 -25.45
C ARG A 493 -9.73 8.12 -24.80
N VAL A 494 -8.78 8.96 -24.41
CA VAL A 494 -9.03 10.27 -23.79
C VAL A 494 -8.29 11.37 -24.55
N GLN A 495 -8.82 12.60 -24.51
CA GLN A 495 -8.22 13.74 -25.20
C GLN A 495 -6.84 14.09 -24.60
N LYS A 496 -5.94 14.58 -25.44
CA LYS A 496 -4.65 15.12 -24.97
C LYS A 496 -4.88 16.21 -23.93
N GLY A 497 -4.13 16.14 -22.83
CA GLY A 497 -4.21 17.09 -21.72
C GLY A 497 -5.26 16.74 -20.65
N THR A 498 -6.01 15.64 -20.82
CA THR A 498 -6.93 15.15 -19.78
C THR A 498 -6.16 14.86 -18.49
N ILE A 499 -6.63 15.40 -17.37
CA ILE A 499 -6.09 15.12 -16.04
C ILE A 499 -6.88 13.95 -15.45
N VAL A 500 -6.18 12.88 -15.09
CA VAL A 500 -6.77 11.74 -14.41
C VAL A 500 -6.38 11.78 -12.95
N THR A 501 -7.39 11.81 -12.08
CA THR A 501 -7.23 11.68 -10.63
C THR A 501 -7.83 10.36 -10.17
N PHE A 502 -7.13 9.67 -9.28
CA PHE A 502 -7.55 8.36 -8.77
C PHE A 502 -6.97 8.09 -7.38
N THR A 503 -7.56 7.13 -6.66
CA THR A 503 -6.99 6.59 -5.42
C THR A 503 -6.55 5.15 -5.63
N ALA A 504 -5.43 4.79 -5.00
CA ALA A 504 -4.90 3.44 -4.99
C ALA A 504 -4.53 3.03 -3.56
N LYS A 505 -4.91 1.83 -3.10
CA LYS A 505 -4.55 1.33 -1.76
C LYS A 505 -4.21 -0.16 -1.79
N HIS A 506 -3.07 -0.52 -1.21
CA HIS A 506 -2.70 -1.92 -1.01
C HIS A 506 -3.63 -2.57 0.03
N MET A 507 -4.19 -3.73 -0.30
CA MET A 507 -5.14 -4.44 0.55
C MET A 507 -4.51 -5.24 1.66
N ALA A 508 -3.38 -5.89 1.36
CA ALA A 508 -2.79 -6.80 2.32
C ALA A 508 -2.28 -5.99 3.50
N ASP A 509 -2.70 -6.41 4.70
CA ASP A 509 -2.15 -5.87 5.94
C ASP A 509 -0.79 -6.54 6.20
N ASN A 510 0.18 -6.25 5.34
CA ASN A 510 1.55 -6.77 5.41
C ASN A 510 2.59 -5.65 5.20
N ASP A 511 3.86 -5.95 5.44
CA ASP A 511 4.95 -4.96 5.32
C ASP A 511 5.36 -4.64 3.87
N GLU A 512 4.63 -5.13 2.85
CA GLU A 512 4.91 -4.81 1.45
C GLU A 512 4.47 -3.38 1.12
N ARG A 513 5.31 -2.69 0.33
CA ARG A 513 5.06 -1.34 -0.17
C ARG A 513 4.45 -1.43 -1.56
N MET A 514 3.40 -0.67 -1.82
CA MET A 514 2.84 -0.54 -3.17
C MET A 514 3.39 0.72 -3.84
N ASP A 515 4.10 0.53 -4.94
CA ASP A 515 4.48 1.62 -5.85
C ASP A 515 3.43 1.75 -6.95
N VAL A 516 3.06 3.00 -7.26
CA VAL A 516 2.05 3.32 -8.28
C VAL A 516 2.74 4.07 -9.41
N TYR A 517 2.60 3.57 -10.63
CA TYR A 517 3.26 4.17 -11.79
C TYR A 517 2.25 4.61 -12.84
N ALA A 518 2.52 5.74 -13.49
CA ALA A 518 2.01 6.04 -14.82
C ALA A 518 3.14 5.82 -15.83
N ASN A 519 3.02 4.78 -16.65
CA ASN A 519 4.12 4.27 -17.45
C ASN A 519 5.38 4.03 -16.58
N SER A 520 6.51 4.69 -16.86
CA SER A 520 7.73 4.62 -16.05
C SER A 520 7.80 5.68 -14.95
N THR A 521 6.80 6.54 -14.82
CA THR A 521 6.79 7.63 -13.85
C THR A 521 6.14 7.18 -12.55
N LEU A 522 6.93 7.10 -11.49
CA LEU A 522 6.44 6.85 -10.13
C LEU A 522 5.55 8.02 -9.68
N LEU A 523 4.32 7.71 -9.31
CA LEU A 523 3.35 8.66 -8.79
C LEU A 523 3.34 8.59 -7.26
N ARG A 524 3.12 9.75 -6.62
CA ARG A 524 2.93 9.86 -5.18
C ARG A 524 1.56 10.46 -4.91
N PRO A 525 0.86 9.97 -3.88
CA PRO A 525 -0.42 10.56 -3.51
C PRO A 525 -0.21 11.94 -2.88
N ASP A 526 -1.22 12.80 -3.00
CA ASP A 526 -1.32 14.01 -2.19
C ASP A 526 -1.67 13.69 -0.72
N GLY A 527 -1.80 14.71 0.13
CA GLY A 527 -2.16 14.54 1.54
C GLY A 527 -3.54 13.92 1.78
N ASN A 528 -4.38 13.80 0.74
CA ASN A 528 -5.70 13.16 0.78
C ASN A 528 -5.67 11.74 0.19
N GLY A 529 -4.51 11.24 -0.24
CA GLY A 529 -4.37 9.91 -0.85
C GLY A 529 -4.63 9.87 -2.36
N ASN A 530 -4.78 11.01 -3.03
CA ASN A 530 -5.07 11.06 -4.47
C ASN A 530 -3.80 11.08 -5.31
N TYR A 531 -3.75 10.23 -6.32
CA TYR A 531 -2.76 10.24 -7.39
C TYR A 531 -3.30 11.03 -8.58
N THR A 532 -2.42 11.76 -9.26
CA THR A 532 -2.79 12.55 -10.44
C THR A 532 -1.77 12.37 -11.57
N THR A 533 -2.24 12.25 -12.81
CA THR A 533 -1.39 12.27 -14.01
C THR A 533 -2.10 12.98 -15.16
N THR A 534 -1.33 13.63 -16.05
CA THR A 534 -1.85 14.31 -17.24
C THR A 534 -1.56 13.49 -18.49
N ILE A 535 -2.60 13.14 -19.24
CA ILE A 535 -2.51 12.26 -20.40
C ILE A 535 -2.03 13.05 -21.63
N ASN A 536 -0.74 12.96 -21.91
CA ASN A 536 -0.10 13.57 -23.10
C ASN A 536 0.45 12.55 -24.11
N THR A 537 0.46 11.28 -23.71
CA THR A 537 0.82 10.10 -24.50
C THR A 537 -0.07 8.95 -24.08
N ASN A 538 -0.03 7.81 -24.78
CA ASN A 538 -0.65 6.60 -24.24
C ASN A 538 -0.05 6.34 -22.84
N THR A 539 -0.92 6.05 -21.88
CA THR A 539 -0.57 5.96 -20.47
C THR A 539 -1.27 4.76 -19.86
N ILE A 540 -0.49 3.91 -19.19
CA ILE A 540 -1.02 2.84 -18.36
C ILE A 540 -0.67 3.09 -16.90
N ILE A 541 -1.66 2.92 -16.02
CA ILE A 541 -1.42 2.84 -14.57
C ILE A 541 -1.12 1.40 -14.21
N HIS A 542 -0.03 1.16 -13.50
CA HIS A 542 0.33 -0.16 -12.99
C HIS A 542 0.89 -0.07 -11.58
N PHE A 543 0.90 -1.21 -10.89
CA PHE A 543 1.19 -1.32 -9.46
C PHE A 543 2.24 -2.39 -9.21
N ASP A 544 3.28 -2.03 -8.49
CA ASP A 544 4.34 -2.96 -8.10
C ASP A 544 4.28 -3.19 -6.58
N MET A 545 4.15 -4.45 -6.18
CA MET A 545 4.26 -4.87 -4.77
C MET A 545 5.72 -5.11 -4.43
N VAL A 546 6.31 -4.17 -3.70
CA VAL A 546 7.70 -4.18 -3.29
C VAL A 546 7.79 -4.82 -1.91
N LYS A 547 8.31 -6.05 -1.88
CA LYS A 547 8.58 -6.78 -0.65
C LYS A 547 9.72 -6.11 0.14
N PRO A 548 9.70 -6.19 1.48
CA PRO A 548 10.83 -5.77 2.30
C PRO A 548 12.14 -6.40 1.79
N MET A 549 13.14 -5.55 1.56
CA MET A 549 14.43 -5.95 1.02
C MET A 549 15.23 -6.67 2.09
N GLN A 550 15.63 -7.90 1.78
CA GLN A 550 16.45 -8.69 2.69
C GLN A 550 17.80 -8.02 2.91
N VAL A 551 18.18 -7.87 4.18
CA VAL A 551 19.52 -7.43 4.58
C VAL A 551 20.51 -8.58 4.45
N ASN A 552 21.79 -8.25 4.32
CA ASN A 552 22.87 -9.23 4.33
C ASN A 552 22.88 -9.99 5.66
N SER A 553 23.24 -11.28 5.61
CA SER A 553 23.34 -12.13 6.81
C SER A 553 24.46 -11.70 7.76
N TYR A 554 25.45 -10.93 7.26
CA TYR A 554 26.53 -10.38 8.06
C TYR A 554 26.27 -8.91 8.41
N PRO A 555 26.46 -8.51 9.67
CA PRO A 555 26.30 -7.13 10.10
C PRO A 555 27.36 -6.23 9.47
N SER A 556 27.14 -4.93 9.58
CA SER A 556 28.09 -3.92 9.15
C SER A 556 29.36 -3.99 9.97
N TYR A 557 30.48 -3.57 9.37
CA TYR A 557 31.69 -3.26 10.13
C TYR A 557 31.56 -1.99 10.97
N TRP A 558 30.58 -1.14 10.67
CA TRP A 558 30.20 -0.04 11.55
C TRP A 558 29.40 -0.61 12.72
N GLN A 559 29.59 -0.04 13.91
CA GLN A 559 28.91 -0.49 15.11
C GLN A 559 28.42 0.70 15.92
N LEU A 560 27.36 0.50 16.68
CA LEU A 560 27.01 1.40 17.78
C LEU A 560 27.70 0.89 19.03
N THR A 561 28.42 1.75 19.74
CA THR A 561 29.15 1.39 20.96
C THR A 561 28.54 2.10 22.16
N ASN A 562 29.05 1.79 23.35
CA ASN A 562 28.75 2.50 24.59
C ASN A 562 29.88 3.48 24.97
N THR A 563 30.74 3.86 24.03
CA THR A 563 31.86 4.78 24.28
C THR A 563 31.34 6.09 24.84
N GLY A 564 31.91 6.53 25.97
CA GLY A 564 31.45 7.71 26.70
C GLY A 564 30.16 7.50 27.51
N GLY A 565 29.73 6.25 27.75
CA GLY A 565 28.53 5.93 28.53
C GLY A 565 27.21 6.19 27.79
N THR A 566 27.23 6.12 26.45
CA THR A 566 26.05 6.40 25.61
C THR A 566 25.25 5.13 25.30
N VAL A 567 23.98 5.31 24.89
CA VAL A 567 23.02 4.22 24.66
C VAL A 567 22.83 3.84 23.18
N GLY A 568 23.70 4.26 22.26
CA GLY A 568 23.54 3.99 20.83
C GLY A 568 22.58 4.97 20.14
N LEU A 569 21.45 4.48 19.63
CA LEU A 569 20.41 5.26 18.94
C LEU A 569 19.38 5.85 19.89
N LEU A 570 18.86 7.02 19.53
CA LEU A 570 17.74 7.68 20.20
C LEU A 570 16.89 8.50 19.24
N THR A 571 15.62 8.71 19.58
CA THR A 571 14.72 9.64 18.88
C THR A 571 13.74 10.27 19.87
N ASP A 572 13.20 11.43 19.50
CA ASP A 572 12.10 12.09 20.20
C ASP A 572 10.72 11.69 19.64
N ALA A 573 10.68 10.94 18.53
CA ALA A 573 9.43 10.39 18.01
C ALA A 573 8.95 9.22 18.88
N VAL A 574 7.75 9.37 19.46
CA VAL A 574 7.05 8.28 20.16
C VAL A 574 6.40 7.33 19.15
N ASN A 575 5.75 7.89 18.13
CA ASN A 575 5.14 7.18 17.02
C ASN A 575 5.59 7.82 15.70
N VAL A 576 6.12 7.01 14.79
CA VAL A 576 6.42 7.44 13.42
C VAL A 576 5.13 7.47 12.63
N ILE A 577 4.80 8.65 12.11
CA ILE A 577 3.63 8.87 11.26
C ILE A 577 4.13 9.07 9.82
N PRO A 578 3.65 8.29 8.83
CA PRO A 578 4.00 8.52 7.44
C PRO A 578 3.76 9.97 7.00
N GLY A 579 4.71 10.56 6.28
CA GLY A 579 4.74 11.96 5.87
C GLY A 579 5.25 12.94 6.94
N GLN A 580 5.38 12.51 8.20
CA GLN A 580 5.87 13.36 9.28
C GLN A 580 7.38 13.19 9.48
N LYS A 581 8.09 14.33 9.48
CA LYS A 581 9.53 14.38 9.73
C LYS A 581 9.85 14.18 11.21
N PHE A 582 10.94 13.47 11.49
CA PHE A 582 11.50 13.30 12.82
C PHE A 582 13.03 13.18 12.75
N THR A 583 13.70 13.20 13.90
CA THR A 583 15.16 13.08 13.96
C THR A 583 15.56 11.89 14.82
N ILE A 584 16.50 11.09 14.32
CA ILE A 584 17.22 10.11 15.13
C ILE A 584 18.65 10.59 15.35
N ARG A 585 19.24 10.21 16.48
CA ARG A 585 20.63 10.53 16.82
C ARG A 585 21.38 9.26 17.18
N ALA A 586 22.55 9.07 16.56
CA ALA A 586 23.54 8.08 16.94
C ALA A 586 24.60 8.76 17.81
N ASN A 587 24.88 8.24 19.00
CA ASN A 587 25.73 8.92 19.98
C ASN A 587 27.16 8.38 20.13
N ALA A 588 27.38 7.13 19.77
CA ALA A 588 28.71 6.53 19.73
C ALA A 588 28.78 5.57 18.56
N LEU A 589 28.76 6.14 17.37
CA LEU A 589 28.96 5.39 16.14
C LEU A 589 30.47 5.13 15.98
N TYR A 590 30.83 3.85 15.85
CA TYR A 590 32.17 3.40 15.50
C TYR A 590 32.27 3.15 14.00
N ILE A 591 33.21 3.83 13.36
CA ILE A 591 33.49 3.72 11.93
C ILE A 591 34.96 3.34 11.76
N PRO A 592 35.28 2.08 11.39
CA PRO A 592 36.64 1.66 11.08
C PRO A 592 37.21 2.41 9.86
N ALA A 593 38.50 2.74 9.88
CA ALA A 593 39.12 3.50 8.80
C ALA A 593 39.09 2.74 7.47
N GLU A 594 39.37 1.43 7.52
CA GLU A 594 39.38 0.50 6.40
C GLU A 594 37.98 0.22 5.82
N TYR A 595 36.90 0.50 6.57
CA TYR A 595 35.50 0.30 6.16
C TYR A 595 34.71 1.61 6.11
N SER A 596 35.40 2.74 5.96
CA SER A 596 34.79 4.08 5.91
C SER A 596 34.20 4.43 4.55
N ALA A 597 34.74 3.88 3.46
CA ALA A 597 34.32 4.15 2.08
C ALA A 597 33.07 3.34 1.69
N VAL A 598 31.95 3.57 2.37
CA VAL A 598 30.66 2.89 2.16
C VAL A 598 29.52 3.90 2.04
N PHE A 599 28.40 3.45 1.47
CA PHE A 599 27.12 4.14 1.54
C PHE A 599 26.42 3.82 2.85
N TRP A 600 25.64 4.74 3.38
CA TRP A 600 24.84 4.54 4.59
C TRP A 600 23.50 5.27 4.51
N ALA A 601 22.54 4.82 5.32
CA ALA A 601 21.24 5.46 5.49
C ALA A 601 20.55 4.98 6.79
N ALA A 602 19.54 5.73 7.22
CA ALA A 602 18.52 5.25 8.16
C ALA A 602 17.39 4.56 7.40
N VAL A 603 16.86 3.49 7.97
CA VAL A 603 15.81 2.65 7.37
C VAL A 603 14.70 2.34 8.36
N LEU A 604 13.49 2.15 7.82
CA LEU A 604 12.41 1.45 8.49
C LEU A 604 12.51 -0.04 8.12
N THR A 605 12.46 -0.94 9.10
CA THR A 605 12.48 -2.39 8.88
C THR A 605 11.20 -3.08 9.35
N ASP A 606 10.92 -4.24 8.78
CA ASP A 606 9.91 -5.17 9.30
C ASP A 606 10.39 -5.84 10.61
N SER A 607 9.55 -6.72 11.17
CA SER A 607 9.89 -7.46 12.40
C SER A 607 11.06 -8.43 12.22
N ASN A 608 11.33 -8.86 10.98
CA ASN A 608 12.42 -9.76 10.59
C ASN A 608 13.69 -8.99 10.20
N ASN A 609 13.70 -7.66 10.38
CA ASN A 609 14.78 -6.73 10.06
C ASN A 609 15.06 -6.52 8.56
N ASN A 610 14.14 -6.92 7.67
CA ASN A 610 14.22 -6.56 6.25
C ASN A 610 13.85 -5.09 6.05
N ILE A 611 14.50 -4.41 5.12
CA ILE A 611 14.31 -2.98 4.85
C ILE A 611 13.00 -2.75 4.11
N LYS A 612 12.08 -2.01 4.71
CA LYS A 612 10.83 -1.57 4.08
C LYS A 612 11.03 -0.28 3.28
N GLU A 613 11.73 0.69 3.86
CA GLU A 613 11.95 2.00 3.27
C GLU A 613 13.25 2.63 3.77
N PHE A 614 13.96 3.34 2.89
CA PHE A 614 15.01 4.26 3.29
C PHE A 614 14.37 5.57 3.75
N ILE A 615 14.44 5.83 5.05
CA ILE A 615 13.79 6.99 5.68
C ILE A 615 14.71 8.20 5.75
N SER A 616 15.96 8.06 5.32
CA SER A 616 16.91 9.16 5.06
C SER A 616 17.57 8.98 3.69
N PRO A 617 18.17 10.04 3.11
CA PRO A 617 18.94 9.91 1.87
C PRO A 617 20.09 8.91 1.99
N ILE A 618 20.31 8.13 0.92
CA ILE A 618 21.50 7.27 0.80
C ILE A 618 22.72 8.14 0.52
N SER A 619 23.67 8.15 1.45
CA SER A 619 24.84 9.03 1.39
C SER A 619 26.14 8.22 1.38
N ALA A 620 27.13 8.66 0.61
CA ALA A 620 28.50 8.15 0.77
C ALA A 620 29.10 8.77 2.04
N TYR A 621 29.77 7.98 2.86
CA TYR A 621 30.44 8.52 4.03
C TYR A 621 31.79 9.15 3.66
N SER A 622 31.99 10.39 4.10
CA SER A 622 33.25 11.13 3.93
C SER A 622 33.66 11.85 5.22
N GLY A 623 33.15 11.38 6.36
CA GLY A 623 33.39 11.98 7.67
C GLY A 623 34.62 11.40 8.36
N ILE A 624 34.79 11.78 9.63
CA ILE A 624 35.88 11.30 10.49
C ILE A 624 35.65 9.82 10.83
N THR A 625 36.72 9.04 10.87
CA THR A 625 36.70 7.63 11.28
C THR A 625 37.14 7.51 12.74
N GLY A 626 36.69 6.48 13.44
CA GLY A 626 36.96 6.29 14.86
C GLY A 626 35.69 5.94 15.64
N ASP A 627 35.84 5.86 16.96
CA ASP A 627 34.76 5.54 17.90
C ASP A 627 34.22 6.81 18.57
N GLY A 628 32.99 6.74 19.12
CA GLY A 628 32.36 7.84 19.84
C GLY A 628 31.79 8.94 18.94
N LEU A 629 31.56 8.67 17.65
CA LEU A 629 31.05 9.66 16.72
C LEU A 629 29.55 9.93 16.97
N LYS A 630 29.18 11.21 16.92
CA LYS A 630 27.81 11.69 17.11
C LYS A 630 27.21 12.14 15.77
N MET A 631 26.01 11.69 15.45
CA MET A 631 25.35 11.99 14.19
C MET A 631 23.84 12.19 14.39
N ASN A 632 23.32 13.34 13.96
CA ASN A 632 21.88 13.59 13.85
C ASN A 632 21.42 13.29 12.43
N ILE A 633 20.31 12.58 12.29
CA ILE A 633 19.82 12.07 11.02
C ILE A 633 18.35 12.47 10.91
N ASN A 634 18.04 13.25 9.88
CA ASN A 634 16.66 13.64 9.59
C ASN A 634 15.97 12.51 8.84
N CYS A 635 14.83 12.09 9.36
CA CYS A 635 14.09 10.94 8.88
C CYS A 635 12.64 11.32 8.51
N CYS A 636 12.09 10.60 7.55
CA CYS A 636 10.68 10.63 7.19
C CYS A 636 10.31 9.31 6.52
N VAL A 637 9.29 8.61 7.03
CA VAL A 637 8.65 7.50 6.32
C VAL A 637 7.65 8.11 5.35
N ASN A 638 7.73 7.82 4.06
CA ASN A 638 6.85 8.44 3.05
C ASN A 638 5.97 7.42 2.35
N GLU A 639 6.42 6.18 2.24
CA GLU A 639 5.87 5.21 1.30
C GLU A 639 5.38 3.94 1.99
N ALA A 640 6.10 3.51 3.02
CA ALA A 640 5.74 2.34 3.80
C ALA A 640 4.64 2.67 4.82
N THR A 641 3.77 1.70 5.05
CA THR A 641 2.91 1.69 6.23
C THR A 641 3.78 1.52 7.48
N VAL A 642 3.40 2.13 8.61
CA VAL A 642 4.06 1.91 9.91
C VAL A 642 3.14 1.07 10.78
N ARG A 643 3.65 -0.02 11.33
CA ARG A 643 2.91 -0.95 12.20
C ARG A 643 3.74 -1.42 13.40
N GLU A 644 3.08 -2.05 14.36
CA GLU A 644 3.72 -2.64 15.53
C GLU A 644 4.75 -3.71 15.08
N GLY A 645 5.91 -3.74 15.74
CA GLY A 645 7.04 -4.60 15.36
C GLY A 645 7.98 -4.01 14.30
N ASN A 646 7.60 -2.94 13.60
CA ASN A 646 8.54 -2.20 12.75
C ASN A 646 9.58 -1.46 13.59
N LYS A 647 10.80 -1.34 13.06
CA LYS A 647 11.94 -0.73 13.74
C LYS A 647 12.63 0.33 12.87
N ILE A 648 13.20 1.36 13.48
CA ILE A 648 14.12 2.30 12.86
C ILE A 648 15.54 1.83 13.13
N ARG A 649 16.36 1.71 12.09
CA ARG A 649 17.72 1.15 12.13
C ARG A 649 18.66 1.95 11.24
N LEU A 650 19.98 1.72 11.37
CA LEU A 650 20.98 2.20 10.43
C LEU A 650 21.55 1.05 9.60
N VAL A 651 21.93 1.34 8.35
CA VAL A 651 22.51 0.36 7.42
C VAL A 651 23.69 0.94 6.66
N THR A 652 24.59 0.07 6.22
CA THR A 652 25.69 0.39 5.30
C THR A 652 25.68 -0.51 4.06
N SER A 653 26.25 -0.03 2.95
CA SER A 653 26.41 -0.80 1.71
C SER A 653 27.65 -0.38 0.93
N PHE A 654 28.36 -1.32 0.33
CA PHE A 654 29.48 -1.03 -0.58
C PHE A 654 29.03 -0.80 -2.03
N ASN A 655 27.81 -1.22 -2.40
CA ASN A 655 27.35 -1.25 -3.80
C ASN A 655 25.93 -0.69 -4.02
N LYS A 656 25.26 -0.19 -2.96
CA LYS A 656 23.85 0.23 -2.92
C LYS A 656 22.81 -0.86 -3.23
N LYS A 657 23.23 -2.11 -3.32
CA LYS A 657 22.38 -3.27 -3.61
C LYS A 657 22.26 -4.21 -2.40
N THR A 658 23.38 -4.43 -1.72
CA THR A 658 23.48 -5.30 -0.54
C THR A 658 23.69 -4.44 0.69
N TRP A 659 22.77 -4.53 1.65
CA TRP A 659 22.75 -3.68 2.84
C TRP A 659 22.96 -4.50 4.10
N SER A 660 23.90 -4.09 4.94
CA SER A 660 24.18 -4.69 6.24
C SER A 660 23.71 -3.75 7.35
N LEU A 661 23.08 -4.30 8.39
CA LEU A 661 22.63 -3.55 9.56
C LEU A 661 23.83 -3.11 10.41
N ILE A 662 23.78 -1.89 10.94
CA ILE A 662 24.69 -1.44 11.98
C ILE A 662 24.13 -1.91 13.31
N GLU A 663 24.84 -2.79 13.98
CA GLU A 663 24.41 -3.41 15.24
C GLU A 663 25.13 -2.81 16.45
N GLY A 664 24.51 -2.99 17.62
CA GLY A 664 25.13 -2.68 18.89
C GLY A 664 26.32 -3.61 19.13
N LYS A 665 27.42 -3.07 19.65
CA LYS A 665 28.60 -3.87 20.03
C LYS A 665 28.28 -4.85 21.16
N THR A 666 27.28 -4.54 21.97
CA THR A 666 26.79 -5.30 23.12
C THR A 666 25.27 -5.13 23.22
N ASP A 667 24.60 -6.06 23.90
CA ASP A 667 23.13 -6.11 24.00
C ASP A 667 22.49 -4.89 24.71
N ASP A 668 23.28 -4.14 25.49
CA ASP A 668 22.87 -2.92 26.18
C ASP A 668 22.90 -1.67 25.28
N VAL A 669 23.46 -1.75 24.08
CA VAL A 669 23.50 -0.64 23.12
C VAL A 669 22.29 -0.70 22.20
N ILE A 670 21.50 0.37 22.18
CA ILE A 670 20.28 0.46 21.37
C ILE A 670 20.67 0.64 19.89
N ASP A 671 20.44 -0.39 19.09
CA ASP A 671 20.65 -0.37 17.63
C ASP A 671 19.35 -0.37 16.81
N ALA A 672 18.22 -0.45 17.50
CA ALA A 672 16.88 -0.51 16.95
C ALA A 672 15.93 0.33 17.82
N LEU A 673 15.23 1.27 17.19
CA LEU A 673 14.16 2.00 17.87
C LEU A 673 12.82 1.47 17.37
N PRO A 674 11.87 1.08 18.24
CA PRO A 674 10.50 0.80 17.81
C PRO A 674 9.92 1.96 17.00
N ALA A 675 9.28 1.69 15.86
CA ALA A 675 8.65 2.74 15.07
C ALA A 675 7.35 3.26 15.70
N LEU A 676 6.69 2.44 16.53
CA LEU A 676 5.54 2.81 17.35
C LEU A 676 5.85 2.49 18.82
N ASN A 677 5.26 3.27 19.73
CA ASN A 677 5.44 3.13 21.18
C ASN A 677 6.90 3.18 21.61
N ASN A 678 7.72 4.02 20.96
CA ASN A 678 9.11 4.18 21.32
C ASN A 678 9.25 4.76 22.74
N GLN A 679 10.09 4.13 23.56
CA GLN A 679 10.36 4.57 24.92
C GLN A 679 11.64 5.41 24.92
N THR A 680 11.49 6.73 25.00
CA THR A 680 12.63 7.65 25.11
C THR A 680 12.87 7.98 26.59
N PRO A 681 13.89 7.39 27.25
CA PRO A 681 14.21 7.72 28.63
C PRO A 681 14.70 9.18 28.71
N VAL A 682 14.09 9.97 29.58
CA VAL A 682 14.48 11.35 29.92
C VAL A 682 14.94 11.35 31.36
N TYR A 683 16.12 11.93 31.59
CA TYR A 683 16.69 12.15 32.90
C TYR A 683 16.33 13.54 33.41
N ASN A 684 16.11 13.63 34.72
CA ASN A 684 16.09 14.89 35.43
C ASN A 684 17.52 15.35 35.72
N ILE A 685 17.77 16.64 35.57
CA ILE A 685 19.06 17.28 35.85
C ILE A 685 18.88 18.14 37.08
N ASN A 686 19.52 17.75 38.18
CA ASN A 686 19.53 18.55 39.40
C ASN A 686 20.48 19.73 39.23
N ILE A 687 19.94 20.95 39.20
CA ILE A 687 20.70 22.19 39.04
C ILE A 687 20.77 22.89 40.42
N PRO A 688 21.95 22.94 41.06
CA PRO A 688 22.08 23.52 42.39
C PRO A 688 21.98 25.05 42.36
N THR A 689 21.42 25.63 43.41
CA THR A 689 21.52 27.08 43.66
C THR A 689 22.92 27.43 44.14
N LEU A 690 23.57 28.40 43.48
CA LEU A 690 24.93 28.84 43.82
C LEU A 690 24.90 30.30 44.30
N ASN A 691 25.55 30.59 45.44
CA ASN A 691 25.48 31.91 46.08
C ASN A 691 26.17 33.03 45.29
N ASN A 692 27.12 32.71 44.39
CA ASN A 692 27.94 33.69 43.66
C ASN A 692 27.94 33.45 42.14
N ALA A 693 27.03 32.65 41.60
CA ALA A 693 26.94 32.35 40.17
C ALA A 693 25.49 32.23 39.71
N VAL A 694 25.19 32.72 38.50
CA VAL A 694 23.88 32.56 37.86
C VAL A 694 24.02 31.52 36.76
N ILE A 695 23.26 30.43 36.88
CA ILE A 695 23.19 29.38 35.85
C ILE A 695 22.08 29.76 34.87
N SER A 696 22.42 29.79 33.58
CA SER A 696 21.54 30.16 32.47
C SER A 696 21.54 29.07 31.39
N GLY A 697 20.43 28.89 30.68
CA GLY A 697 20.29 27.85 29.66
C GLY A 697 20.16 26.41 30.18
N ALA A 698 20.18 26.22 31.51
CA ALA A 698 19.98 24.90 32.10
C ALA A 698 18.54 24.41 31.90
N VAL A 699 18.41 23.16 31.45
CA VAL A 699 17.14 22.46 31.32
C VAL A 699 16.98 21.50 32.49
N ALA A 700 15.79 21.48 33.11
CA ALA A 700 15.50 20.60 34.25
C ALA A 700 15.47 19.11 33.86
N THR A 701 15.38 18.81 32.56
CA THR A 701 15.33 17.46 32.02
C THR A 701 16.05 17.35 30.68
N ALA A 702 16.62 16.18 30.39
CA ALA A 702 17.18 15.87 29.07
C ALA A 702 16.98 14.40 28.70
N VAL A 703 16.72 14.14 27.41
CA VAL A 703 16.72 12.78 26.85
C VAL A 703 18.07 12.12 27.11
N HIS A 704 18.06 10.86 27.56
CA HIS A 704 19.26 10.03 27.74
C HIS A 704 20.19 10.16 26.54
N GLY A 705 21.38 10.72 26.77
CA GLY A 705 22.44 10.81 25.77
C GLY A 705 22.37 12.04 24.86
N ARG A 706 21.37 12.91 24.95
CA ARG A 706 21.44 14.22 24.25
C ARG A 706 22.38 15.18 24.98
N ASP A 707 23.05 16.03 24.21
CA ASP A 707 23.91 17.06 24.78
C ASP A 707 23.06 18.12 25.49
N ILE A 708 23.54 18.57 26.64
CA ILE A 708 22.96 19.68 27.38
C ILE A 708 23.98 20.83 27.33
N THR A 709 23.49 22.05 27.07
CA THR A 709 24.34 23.25 27.14
C THR A 709 23.90 24.07 28.33
N ILE A 710 24.83 24.36 29.24
CA ILE A 710 24.61 25.17 30.45
C ILE A 710 25.63 26.32 30.44
N LYS A 711 25.23 27.52 30.82
CA LYS A 711 26.09 28.71 30.91
C LYS A 711 26.11 29.31 32.30
#